data_AF-A0A9W7C741-F1
#
_entry.id   AF-A0A9W7C741-F1
#
_cell.length_a   1.000
_cell.length_b   1.000
_cell.length_c   1.000
_cell.angle_alpha   90.00
_cell.angle_beta   90.00
_cell.angle_gamma   90.00
#
_symmetry.space_group_name_H-M   'P 1'
#
loop_
_entity.id
_entity.type
_entity.pdbx_description
1 polymer ?
#
loop_
_entity_poly.entity_id
_entity_poly.type
_entity_poly.pdbx_seq_one_letter_code
_entity_poly.pdbx_strand_id
1 'polypeptide(L)'
;MQPAILMKYALDLYSSFNPKTQTLDSYLETVLGDCDSPTAPPSNVTLKQILYSVVRFKSGISSFLKHYFYDNAGSVLRADYDMYSIMLCLCLFRIQDIGFKQFETLCMVQEPTKMASFLGYLFDTSPTSPVQCSVKQEWCKHYDVTYIEKELIAKIKSLEGSMQGLISKLVSKAQGMVAAQEEKEKKAGITMLKKTKGTVPVPFNITKPRPRRVPEPMRINNDVKVGAEPDYLDRTSLSEIEAEKAARLEDVRMQTRKKYEESKEQPFKFHETRSNIDQVRREIEEQREAELQFDASHRKPLPDFKRFNATVKLNAAAILREDALFKKKQAEEAKLIQNYEEELRDSTEFYRWRNTMEEHDHLMKMEQVKSKRMQAVASAQNARDAKTRQFVDNKAVADLIKEEGELIGQQRVLEKEKDVIINRQLVKEIKEVEEKAPRKAEAKVFRERQQVRKTQKEELQEAWEKKLKEDEEEQARKMDKIRQLRTHIVHKPEVKVFDPTTSAGLGLLDEMSLVEMEERLKINQVREKNEEIEKRRHIVAERSIKQAQLAQRISNIKRIREAAKTSNMEARQQKKLNEKLKAEREEQALRIKEVALAEQLMHEREERKKEMGTLMDEEERRKKNQMFQGAATHQVEETHYDQLLLGREREARMRKEKAQSAALIYEQTKITARKVIEKETRTKVAAKKKLYKAKDDEIKEKRADLLTKQKSEVANKKYAFAVTRQKEKEIKAMTVDRNVYAQSINDMSLTLAKTHAARQSKKNVVAMLTE
;
A
#
# COMPACT_ATOMS: atom_id res chain seq x y z
N MET A 1 -23.03 6.62 -60.36
CA MET A 1 -22.62 7.58 -59.30
C MET A 1 -21.58 6.91 -58.41
N GLN A 2 -20.53 7.61 -57.96
CA GLN A 2 -19.58 6.99 -57.00
C GLN A 2 -20.26 6.80 -55.63
N PRO A 3 -19.95 5.73 -54.86
CA PRO A 3 -20.61 5.44 -53.58
C PRO A 3 -20.42 6.55 -52.53
N ALA A 4 -19.27 7.24 -52.52
CA ALA A 4 -19.04 8.41 -51.67
C ALA A 4 -20.00 9.57 -51.98
N ILE A 5 -20.21 9.85 -53.27
CA ILE A 5 -21.08 10.91 -53.74
C ILE A 5 -22.54 10.52 -53.49
N LEU A 6 -22.92 9.25 -53.72
CA LEU A 6 -24.26 8.74 -53.43
C LEU A 6 -24.63 8.90 -51.95
N MET A 7 -23.74 8.52 -51.03
CA MET A 7 -23.97 8.69 -49.58
C MET A 7 -24.07 10.16 -49.18
N LYS A 8 -23.23 11.03 -49.75
CA LYS A 8 -23.29 12.47 -49.46
C LYS A 8 -24.62 13.06 -49.94
N TYR A 9 -25.04 12.80 -51.17
CA TYR A 9 -26.34 13.29 -51.67
C TYR A 9 -27.52 12.72 -50.88
N ALA A 10 -27.47 11.46 -50.43
CA ALA A 10 -28.49 10.89 -49.55
C ALA A 10 -28.58 11.60 -48.18
N LEU A 11 -27.43 11.97 -47.60
CA LEU A 11 -27.33 12.76 -46.36
C LEU A 11 -27.84 14.20 -46.54
N ASP A 12 -27.37 14.88 -47.58
CA ASP A 12 -27.79 16.25 -47.91
C ASP A 12 -29.32 16.27 -48.11
N LEU A 13 -29.88 15.33 -48.89
CA LEU A 13 -31.32 15.19 -49.12
C LEU A 13 -32.13 14.84 -47.87
N TYR A 14 -31.64 13.97 -46.99
CA TYR A 14 -32.35 13.60 -45.76
C TYR A 14 -32.38 14.75 -44.75
N SER A 15 -31.25 15.45 -44.60
CA SER A 15 -31.11 16.54 -43.62
C SER A 15 -31.83 17.83 -44.03
N SER A 16 -31.99 18.12 -45.33
CA SER A 16 -32.84 19.23 -45.79
C SER A 16 -34.33 18.88 -45.95
N PHE A 17 -34.74 17.61 -45.82
CA PHE A 17 -36.16 17.24 -45.87
C PHE A 17 -36.91 17.60 -44.57
N ASN A 18 -37.87 18.52 -44.67
CA ASN A 18 -38.72 18.92 -43.55
C ASN A 18 -40.18 18.46 -43.73
N PRO A 19 -40.63 17.39 -43.03
CA PRO A 19 -41.98 16.84 -43.18
C PRO A 19 -43.10 17.71 -42.61
N LYS A 20 -42.80 18.91 -42.10
CA LYS A 20 -43.80 19.90 -41.67
C LYS A 20 -44.13 20.96 -42.72
N THR A 21 -43.34 21.04 -43.80
CA THR A 21 -43.46 22.11 -44.81
C THR A 21 -43.78 21.60 -46.21
N GLN A 22 -43.36 20.39 -46.57
CA GLN A 22 -43.61 19.76 -47.87
C GLN A 22 -43.86 18.25 -47.69
N THR A 23 -44.59 17.64 -48.62
CA THR A 23 -44.67 16.18 -48.74
C THR A 23 -43.34 15.62 -49.27
N LEU A 24 -43.06 14.35 -49.00
CA LEU A 24 -41.82 13.71 -49.48
C LEU A 24 -41.76 13.71 -51.01
N ASP A 25 -42.87 13.35 -51.66
CA ASP A 25 -43.01 13.25 -53.10
C ASP A 25 -42.67 14.59 -53.80
N SER A 26 -43.36 15.67 -53.41
CA SER A 26 -43.13 17.03 -53.94
C SER A 26 -41.72 17.55 -53.66
N TYR A 27 -41.14 17.23 -52.50
CA TYR A 27 -39.76 17.58 -52.18
C TYR A 27 -38.76 16.85 -53.10
N LEU A 28 -38.97 15.55 -53.34
CA LEU A 28 -38.08 14.76 -54.20
C LEU A 28 -38.21 15.17 -55.68
N GLU A 29 -39.41 15.43 -56.17
CA GLU A 29 -39.64 16.02 -57.50
C GLU A 29 -38.91 17.37 -57.66
N THR A 30 -38.97 18.22 -56.63
CA THR A 30 -38.32 19.56 -56.65
C THR A 30 -36.79 19.48 -56.69
N VAL A 31 -36.18 18.48 -56.04
CA VAL A 31 -34.70 18.43 -55.84
C VAL A 31 -34.01 17.41 -56.74
N LEU A 32 -34.65 16.29 -57.09
CA LEU A 32 -34.11 15.25 -57.97
C LEU A 32 -34.67 15.33 -59.40
N GLY A 33 -35.76 16.07 -59.63
CA GLY A 33 -36.47 16.08 -60.91
C GLY A 33 -37.15 14.74 -61.19
N ASP A 34 -37.17 14.35 -62.46
CA ASP A 34 -37.77 13.08 -62.91
C ASP A 34 -37.06 11.86 -62.27
N CYS A 35 -37.87 11.09 -61.54
CA CYS A 35 -37.45 9.88 -60.84
C CYS A 35 -38.34 8.67 -61.18
N ASP A 36 -39.30 8.81 -62.10
CA ASP A 36 -40.39 7.85 -62.33
C ASP A 36 -40.60 7.48 -63.79
N SER A 37 -40.06 8.25 -64.75
CA SER A 37 -40.05 7.82 -66.14
C SER A 37 -39.11 6.62 -66.36
N PRO A 38 -39.34 5.79 -67.40
CA PRO A 38 -38.39 4.75 -67.81
C PRO A 38 -37.00 5.27 -68.20
N THR A 39 -36.88 6.58 -68.41
CA THR A 39 -35.64 7.30 -68.73
C THR A 39 -34.97 7.97 -67.53
N ALA A 40 -35.56 7.89 -66.33
CA ALA A 40 -35.04 8.52 -65.13
C ALA A 40 -33.64 7.98 -64.75
N PRO A 41 -32.69 8.84 -64.34
CA PRO A 41 -31.34 8.40 -64.03
C PRO A 41 -31.34 7.48 -62.79
N PRO A 42 -30.68 6.30 -62.85
CA PRO A 42 -30.81 5.27 -61.82
C PRO A 42 -30.28 5.69 -60.44
N SER A 43 -29.41 6.71 -60.38
CA SER A 43 -29.02 7.35 -59.12
C SER A 43 -30.19 8.01 -58.41
N ASN A 44 -31.08 8.67 -59.14
CA ASN A 44 -32.18 9.44 -58.57
C ASN A 44 -33.29 8.49 -58.12
N VAL A 45 -33.56 7.44 -58.90
CA VAL A 45 -34.41 6.30 -58.49
C VAL A 45 -33.88 5.66 -57.20
N THR A 46 -32.57 5.42 -57.10
CA THR A 46 -31.96 4.86 -55.88
C THR A 46 -32.08 5.82 -54.69
N LEU A 47 -31.75 7.11 -54.85
CA LEU A 47 -31.88 8.13 -53.79
C LEU A 47 -33.33 8.28 -53.32
N LYS A 48 -34.29 8.30 -54.26
CA LYS A 48 -35.74 8.28 -54.00
C LYS A 48 -36.08 7.08 -53.12
N GLN A 49 -35.75 5.85 -53.55
CA GLN A 49 -36.04 4.63 -52.81
C GLN A 49 -35.41 4.60 -51.40
N ILE A 50 -34.18 5.11 -51.23
CA ILE A 50 -33.52 5.22 -49.91
C ILE A 50 -34.35 6.13 -48.99
N LEU A 51 -34.73 7.32 -49.46
CA LEU A 51 -35.43 8.32 -48.65
C LEU A 51 -36.84 7.86 -48.26
N TYR A 52 -37.61 7.25 -49.18
CA TYR A 52 -38.87 6.58 -48.81
C TYR A 52 -38.67 5.50 -47.75
N SER A 53 -37.58 4.74 -47.81
CA SER A 53 -37.32 3.65 -46.87
C SER A 53 -36.97 4.19 -45.47
N VAL A 54 -36.14 5.24 -45.38
CA VAL A 54 -35.80 5.89 -44.10
C VAL A 54 -37.03 6.58 -43.49
N VAL A 55 -37.91 7.19 -44.30
CA VAL A 55 -39.16 7.81 -43.81
C VAL A 55 -40.19 6.75 -43.39
N ARG A 56 -40.37 5.68 -44.17
CA ARG A 56 -41.32 4.58 -43.89
C ARG A 56 -40.95 3.79 -42.62
N PHE A 57 -39.66 3.52 -42.40
CA PHE A 57 -39.18 2.73 -41.26
C PHE A 57 -38.64 3.60 -40.12
N LYS A 58 -39.00 4.88 -40.08
CA LYS A 58 -38.48 5.88 -39.13
C LYS A 58 -38.64 5.51 -37.66
N SER A 59 -39.75 4.85 -37.28
CA SER A 59 -39.97 4.38 -35.90
C SER A 59 -38.94 3.30 -35.51
N GLY A 60 -38.81 2.23 -36.31
CA GLY A 60 -37.81 1.18 -36.09
C GLY A 60 -36.37 1.70 -36.07
N ILE A 61 -36.04 2.58 -37.02
CA ILE A 61 -34.73 3.23 -37.10
C ILE A 61 -34.46 4.08 -35.85
N SER A 62 -35.43 4.89 -35.42
CA SER A 62 -35.28 5.75 -34.24
C SER A 62 -35.14 4.94 -32.94
N SER A 63 -35.85 3.82 -32.78
CA SER A 63 -35.71 2.93 -31.60
C SER A 63 -34.33 2.29 -31.53
N PHE A 64 -33.82 1.74 -32.64
CA PHE A 64 -32.47 1.18 -32.68
C PHE A 64 -31.42 2.25 -32.33
N LEU A 65 -31.48 3.41 -33.00
CA LEU A 65 -30.49 4.47 -32.79
C LEU A 65 -30.54 5.06 -31.39
N LYS A 66 -31.73 5.17 -30.78
CA LYS A 66 -31.90 5.60 -29.38
C LYS A 66 -31.09 4.70 -28.42
N HIS A 67 -31.12 3.39 -28.62
CA HIS A 67 -30.32 2.43 -27.84
C HIS A 67 -28.83 2.48 -28.20
N TYR A 68 -28.48 2.41 -29.48
CA TYR A 68 -27.09 2.48 -29.94
C TYR A 68 -26.34 3.70 -29.39
N PHE A 69 -26.97 4.88 -29.43
CA PHE A 69 -26.42 6.14 -28.91
C PHE A 69 -26.52 6.31 -27.38
N TYR A 70 -27.25 5.44 -26.67
CA TYR A 70 -27.25 5.40 -25.21
C TYR A 70 -26.07 4.55 -24.72
N ASP A 71 -25.96 3.33 -25.25
CA ASP A 71 -24.90 2.38 -24.88
C ASP A 71 -23.51 2.86 -25.33
N ASN A 72 -23.41 3.50 -26.50
CA ASN A 72 -22.17 4.02 -27.08
C ASN A 72 -22.01 5.55 -26.94
N ALA A 73 -22.63 6.15 -25.91
CA ALA A 73 -22.65 7.61 -25.72
C ALA A 73 -21.25 8.28 -25.62
N GLY A 74 -20.20 7.51 -25.28
CA GLY A 74 -18.82 8.00 -25.19
C GLY A 74 -18.01 7.90 -26.49
N SER A 75 -18.51 7.24 -27.54
CA SER A 75 -17.76 6.96 -28.78
C SER A 75 -18.46 7.41 -30.06
N VAL A 76 -19.73 7.85 -30.00
CA VAL A 76 -20.56 8.18 -31.18
C VAL A 76 -21.06 9.63 -31.10
N LEU A 77 -20.80 10.45 -32.12
CA LEU A 77 -21.23 11.84 -32.15
C LEU A 77 -22.66 11.98 -32.69
N ARG A 78 -23.46 12.86 -32.07
CA ARG A 78 -24.87 13.09 -32.48
C ARG A 78 -25.02 13.66 -33.89
N ALA A 79 -23.96 14.25 -34.46
CA ALA A 79 -23.93 14.69 -35.86
C ALA A 79 -24.00 13.52 -36.86
N ASP A 80 -23.57 12.32 -36.47
CA ASP A 80 -23.58 11.13 -37.32
C ASP A 80 -24.96 10.43 -37.38
N TYR A 81 -25.99 10.94 -36.68
CA TYR A 81 -27.31 10.29 -36.55
C TYR A 81 -27.99 10.01 -37.90
N ASP A 82 -27.90 10.95 -38.85
CA ASP A 82 -28.50 10.83 -40.17
C ASP A 82 -27.76 9.79 -41.03
N MET A 83 -26.43 9.69 -40.89
CA MET A 83 -25.63 8.66 -41.54
C MET A 83 -26.02 7.28 -41.03
N TYR A 84 -26.12 7.10 -39.71
CA TYR A 84 -26.54 5.81 -39.14
C TYR A 84 -28.00 5.49 -39.46
N SER A 85 -28.88 6.50 -39.61
CA SER A 85 -30.26 6.30 -40.09
C SER A 85 -30.32 5.73 -41.49
N ILE A 86 -29.53 6.28 -42.42
CA ILE A 86 -29.41 5.78 -43.79
C ILE A 86 -28.76 4.39 -43.78
N MET A 87 -27.60 4.22 -43.13
CA MET A 87 -26.85 2.96 -43.13
C MET A 87 -27.64 1.80 -42.49
N LEU A 88 -28.42 2.05 -41.43
CA LEU A 88 -29.33 1.05 -40.85
C LEU A 88 -30.44 0.67 -41.83
N CYS A 89 -31.01 1.66 -42.51
CA CYS A 89 -32.07 1.42 -43.49
C CYS A 89 -31.56 0.59 -44.68
N LEU A 90 -30.37 0.93 -45.19
CA LEU A 90 -29.68 0.17 -46.23
C LEU A 90 -29.44 -1.29 -45.77
N CYS A 91 -28.92 -1.47 -44.55
CA CYS A 91 -28.55 -2.77 -44.02
C CYS A 91 -29.75 -3.71 -43.76
N LEU A 92 -30.87 -3.19 -43.24
CA LEU A 92 -32.01 -4.02 -42.84
C LEU A 92 -33.09 -4.16 -43.92
N PHE A 93 -33.31 -3.14 -44.75
CA PHE A 93 -34.46 -3.08 -45.67
C PHE A 93 -34.08 -3.09 -47.15
N ARG A 94 -32.83 -2.76 -47.53
CA ARG A 94 -32.42 -2.59 -48.95
C ARG A 94 -31.17 -3.36 -49.37
N ILE A 95 -30.59 -4.18 -48.50
CA ILE A 95 -29.35 -4.93 -48.80
C ILE A 95 -29.53 -6.00 -49.87
N GLN A 96 -30.74 -6.52 -50.07
CA GLN A 96 -31.07 -7.43 -51.17
C GLN A 96 -31.11 -6.69 -52.51
N ASP A 97 -31.69 -5.49 -52.55
CA ASP A 97 -31.82 -4.67 -53.76
C ASP A 97 -30.47 -4.10 -54.23
N ILE A 98 -29.62 -3.68 -53.29
CA ILE A 98 -28.31 -3.04 -53.54
C ILE A 98 -27.19 -4.09 -53.67
N GLY A 99 -27.34 -5.23 -53.00
CA GLY A 99 -26.36 -6.31 -52.96
C GLY A 99 -25.18 -6.05 -52.02
N PHE A 100 -24.71 -7.11 -51.35
CA PHE A 100 -23.68 -7.04 -50.31
C PHE A 100 -22.39 -6.33 -50.76
N LYS A 101 -21.91 -6.55 -52.00
CA LYS A 101 -20.67 -5.94 -52.51
C LYS A 101 -20.75 -4.41 -52.60
N GLN A 102 -21.92 -3.87 -52.96
CA GLN A 102 -22.12 -2.41 -52.99
C GLN A 102 -22.22 -1.86 -51.57
N PHE A 103 -22.92 -2.56 -50.66
CA PHE A 103 -22.99 -2.20 -49.24
C PHE A 103 -21.62 -2.23 -48.54
N GLU A 104 -20.79 -3.25 -48.79
CA GLU A 104 -19.38 -3.31 -48.35
C GLU A 104 -18.59 -2.09 -48.85
N THR A 105 -18.77 -1.71 -50.11
CA THR A 105 -18.10 -0.53 -50.69
C THR A 105 -18.57 0.78 -50.03
N LEU A 106 -19.86 0.92 -49.74
CA LEU A 106 -20.43 2.07 -49.03
C LEU A 106 -19.87 2.16 -47.59
N CYS A 107 -19.81 1.05 -46.86
CA CYS A 107 -19.21 0.98 -45.52
C CYS A 107 -17.71 1.31 -45.54
N MET A 108 -16.97 0.82 -46.55
CA MET A 108 -15.53 1.07 -46.70
C MET A 108 -15.18 2.52 -47.06
N VAL A 109 -16.13 3.27 -47.62
CA VAL A 109 -15.97 4.69 -47.94
C VAL A 109 -16.19 5.60 -46.73
N GLN A 110 -17.01 5.18 -45.77
CA GLN A 110 -17.20 5.89 -44.50
C GLN A 110 -16.04 5.66 -43.52
N GLU A 111 -16.06 6.37 -42.39
CA GLU A 111 -15.04 6.26 -41.34
C GLU A 111 -15.00 4.83 -40.75
N PRO A 112 -13.90 4.06 -40.88
CA PRO A 112 -13.92 2.62 -40.57
C PRO A 112 -14.19 2.29 -39.10
N THR A 113 -13.73 3.16 -38.19
CA THR A 113 -14.04 3.21 -36.75
C THR A 113 -15.54 3.24 -36.48
N LYS A 114 -16.24 4.22 -37.06
CA LYS A 114 -17.69 4.41 -36.92
C LYS A 114 -18.47 3.22 -37.46
N MET A 115 -18.11 2.74 -38.65
CA MET A 115 -18.78 1.60 -39.28
C MET A 115 -18.52 0.29 -38.53
N ALA A 116 -17.31 0.06 -38.01
CA ALA A 116 -17.01 -1.13 -37.20
C ALA A 116 -17.80 -1.15 -35.88
N SER A 117 -17.90 -0.01 -35.18
CA SER A 117 -18.72 0.12 -33.96
C SER A 117 -20.20 -0.15 -34.25
N PHE A 118 -20.75 0.50 -35.28
CA PHE A 118 -22.17 0.40 -35.62
C PHE A 118 -22.57 -1.00 -36.11
N LEU A 119 -21.81 -1.60 -37.02
CA LEU A 119 -22.08 -2.96 -37.50
C LEU A 119 -21.82 -4.00 -36.40
N GLY A 120 -20.79 -3.81 -35.56
CA GLY A 120 -20.53 -4.67 -34.40
C GLY A 120 -21.66 -4.68 -33.39
N TYR A 121 -22.32 -3.54 -33.17
CA TYR A 121 -23.51 -3.46 -32.31
C TYR A 121 -24.77 -4.05 -32.98
N LEU A 122 -24.92 -3.90 -34.31
CA LEU A 122 -26.06 -4.44 -35.07
C LEU A 122 -26.01 -5.97 -35.24
N PHE A 123 -24.82 -6.55 -35.32
CA PHE A 123 -24.56 -7.97 -35.55
C PHE A 123 -23.82 -8.65 -34.37
N ASP A 124 -24.10 -8.21 -33.14
CA ASP A 124 -23.61 -8.88 -31.93
C ASP A 124 -24.27 -10.26 -31.78
N THR A 125 -23.45 -11.31 -31.93
CA THR A 125 -23.84 -12.73 -31.79
C THR A 125 -24.30 -13.11 -30.38
N SER A 126 -24.05 -12.28 -29.37
CA SER A 126 -24.40 -12.59 -27.98
C SER A 126 -25.91 -12.87 -27.81
N PRO A 127 -26.30 -13.91 -27.02
CA PRO A 127 -27.69 -14.09 -26.62
C PRO A 127 -28.20 -12.96 -25.70
N THR A 128 -27.29 -12.17 -25.12
CA THR A 128 -27.62 -10.95 -24.35
C THR A 128 -27.40 -9.65 -25.16
N SER A 129 -27.29 -9.76 -26.50
CA SER A 129 -27.06 -8.60 -27.36
C SER A 129 -28.17 -7.54 -27.21
N PRO A 130 -27.84 -6.24 -27.25
CA PRO A 130 -28.83 -5.16 -27.17
C PRO A 130 -29.93 -5.27 -28.23
N VAL A 131 -29.61 -5.86 -29.39
CA VAL A 131 -30.55 -6.12 -30.49
C VAL A 131 -31.61 -7.15 -30.11
N GLN A 132 -31.22 -8.31 -29.54
CA GLN A 132 -32.17 -9.36 -29.14
C GLN A 132 -32.98 -8.99 -27.90
N CYS A 133 -32.40 -8.20 -26.99
CA CYS A 133 -33.04 -7.78 -25.75
C CYS A 133 -33.79 -6.44 -25.92
N SER A 134 -33.10 -5.31 -25.76
CA SER A 134 -33.74 -3.99 -25.60
C SER A 134 -34.34 -3.43 -26.89
N VAL A 135 -33.63 -3.55 -28.03
CA VAL A 135 -34.14 -3.04 -29.31
C VAL A 135 -35.33 -3.85 -29.78
N LYS A 136 -35.30 -5.19 -29.67
CA LYS A 136 -36.47 -6.05 -29.95
C LYS A 136 -37.70 -5.60 -29.15
N GLN A 137 -37.54 -5.35 -27.84
CA GLN A 137 -38.63 -4.85 -26.99
C GLN A 137 -39.17 -3.47 -27.41
N GLU A 138 -38.36 -2.58 -27.99
CA GLU A 138 -38.88 -1.33 -28.57
C GLU A 138 -39.51 -1.51 -29.94
N TRP A 139 -38.95 -2.36 -30.80
CA TRP A 139 -39.55 -2.69 -32.10
C TRP A 139 -40.94 -3.32 -31.94
N CYS A 140 -41.14 -4.18 -30.94
CA CYS A 140 -42.45 -4.78 -30.64
C CYS A 140 -43.54 -3.77 -30.20
N LYS A 141 -43.19 -2.49 -29.98
CA LYS A 141 -44.16 -1.40 -29.74
C LYS A 141 -44.63 -0.72 -31.02
N HIS A 142 -44.02 -1.05 -32.16
CA HIS A 142 -44.18 -0.36 -33.44
C HIS A 142 -44.43 -1.30 -34.64
N TYR A 143 -44.05 -2.57 -34.52
CA TYR A 143 -44.30 -3.63 -35.50
C TYR A 143 -44.76 -4.90 -34.79
N ASP A 144 -45.46 -5.77 -35.51
CA ASP A 144 -45.87 -7.07 -34.99
C ASP A 144 -44.65 -7.97 -34.64
N VAL A 145 -44.79 -8.78 -33.60
CA VAL A 145 -43.78 -9.72 -33.12
C VAL A 145 -43.39 -10.71 -34.22
N THR A 146 -44.36 -11.22 -35.00
CA THR A 146 -44.07 -12.20 -36.05
C THR A 146 -43.23 -11.60 -37.18
N TYR A 147 -43.47 -10.32 -37.53
CA TYR A 147 -42.66 -9.58 -38.50
C TYR A 147 -41.23 -9.34 -37.98
N ILE A 148 -41.08 -8.94 -36.72
CA ILE A 148 -39.75 -8.69 -36.13
C ILE A 148 -38.92 -9.97 -36.06
N GLU A 149 -39.51 -11.10 -35.70
CA GLU A 149 -38.80 -12.37 -35.61
C GLU A 149 -38.52 -12.99 -36.98
N LYS A 150 -39.50 -13.05 -37.87
CA LYS A 150 -39.40 -13.73 -39.16
C LYS A 150 -38.76 -12.90 -40.28
N GLU A 151 -38.81 -11.56 -40.20
CA GLU A 151 -38.10 -10.70 -41.14
C GLU A 151 -36.88 -10.04 -40.52
N LEU A 152 -37.01 -9.17 -39.51
CA LEU A 152 -35.88 -8.33 -39.07
C LEU A 152 -34.76 -9.16 -38.45
N ILE A 153 -35.08 -9.99 -37.44
CA ILE A 153 -34.09 -10.82 -36.74
C ILE A 153 -33.57 -11.94 -37.65
N ALA A 154 -34.41 -12.52 -38.50
CA ALA A 154 -33.99 -13.53 -39.49
C ALA A 154 -33.02 -12.96 -40.54
N LYS A 155 -33.25 -11.73 -41.03
CA LYS A 155 -32.32 -11.02 -41.93
C LYS A 155 -31.00 -10.71 -41.22
N ILE A 156 -31.02 -10.26 -39.96
CA ILE A 156 -29.80 -10.03 -39.18
C ILE A 156 -28.97 -11.33 -39.04
N LYS A 157 -29.61 -12.44 -38.65
CA LYS A 157 -28.94 -13.75 -38.50
C LYS A 157 -28.41 -14.33 -39.82
N SER A 158 -29.13 -14.17 -40.94
CA SER A 158 -28.67 -14.69 -42.25
C SER A 158 -27.54 -13.88 -42.87
N LEU A 159 -27.39 -12.60 -42.52
CA LEU A 159 -26.31 -11.73 -42.98
C LEU A 159 -25.05 -11.80 -42.09
N GLU A 160 -25.19 -12.31 -40.86
CA GLU A 160 -24.19 -12.25 -39.77
C GLU A 160 -22.77 -12.64 -40.21
N GLY A 161 -22.56 -13.83 -40.78
CA GLY A 161 -21.23 -14.30 -41.17
C GLY A 161 -20.56 -13.44 -42.26
N SER A 162 -21.35 -12.86 -43.17
CA SER A 162 -20.83 -11.91 -44.17
C SER A 162 -20.47 -10.57 -43.51
N MET A 163 -21.27 -10.13 -42.53
CA MET A 163 -21.06 -8.90 -41.79
C MET A 163 -19.87 -8.97 -40.83
N GLN A 164 -19.62 -10.10 -40.17
CA GLN A 164 -18.39 -10.34 -39.40
C GLN A 164 -17.13 -10.26 -40.30
N GLY A 165 -17.23 -10.78 -41.53
CA GLY A 165 -16.20 -10.60 -42.57
C GLY A 165 -15.99 -9.14 -43.01
N LEU A 166 -17.01 -8.28 -42.92
CA LEU A 166 -16.89 -6.84 -43.18
C LEU A 166 -16.35 -6.08 -41.95
N ILE A 167 -16.83 -6.39 -40.75
CA ILE A 167 -16.39 -5.78 -39.49
C ILE A 167 -14.90 -6.02 -39.28
N SER A 168 -14.40 -7.24 -39.48
CA SER A 168 -12.97 -7.56 -39.35
C SER A 168 -12.09 -6.78 -40.34
N LYS A 169 -12.52 -6.60 -41.60
CA LYS A 169 -11.84 -5.72 -42.57
C LYS A 169 -11.85 -4.26 -42.12
N LEU A 170 -12.98 -3.75 -41.60
CA LEU A 170 -13.12 -2.38 -41.11
C LEU A 170 -12.25 -2.12 -39.87
N VAL A 171 -12.19 -3.06 -38.92
CA VAL A 171 -11.31 -3.00 -37.74
C VAL A 171 -9.84 -2.99 -38.17
N SER A 172 -9.44 -3.86 -39.10
CA SER A 172 -8.09 -3.90 -39.65
C SER A 172 -7.71 -2.57 -40.31
N LYS A 173 -8.63 -2.00 -41.10
CA LYS A 173 -8.46 -0.67 -41.72
C LYS A 173 -8.40 0.46 -40.69
N ALA A 174 -9.22 0.41 -39.64
CA ALA A 174 -9.19 1.38 -38.54
C ALA A 174 -7.86 1.35 -37.77
N GLN A 175 -7.37 0.16 -37.42
CA GLN A 175 -6.08 -0.02 -36.75
C GLN A 175 -4.91 0.50 -37.63
N GLY A 176 -4.92 0.18 -38.92
CA GLY A 176 -3.95 0.70 -39.89
C GLY A 176 -4.00 2.24 -40.01
N MET A 177 -5.20 2.83 -39.99
CA MET A 177 -5.36 4.29 -39.99
C MET A 177 -4.87 4.95 -38.69
N VAL A 178 -5.11 4.35 -37.52
CA VAL A 178 -4.57 4.83 -36.24
C VAL A 178 -3.05 4.78 -36.24
N ALA A 179 -2.44 3.67 -36.66
CA ALA A 179 -0.98 3.56 -36.77
C ALA A 179 -0.38 4.60 -37.75
N ALA A 180 -1.01 4.78 -38.91
CA ALA A 180 -0.58 5.78 -39.89
C ALA A 180 -0.82 7.23 -39.43
N GLN A 181 -1.82 7.47 -38.57
CA GLN A 181 -2.04 8.77 -37.93
C GLN A 181 -1.01 9.03 -36.83
N GLU A 182 -0.72 8.05 -35.97
CA GLU A 182 0.36 8.17 -35.00
C GLU A 182 1.72 8.43 -35.67
N GLU A 183 2.00 7.79 -36.80
CA GLU A 183 3.20 8.11 -37.59
C GLU A 183 3.19 9.53 -38.14
N LYS A 184 2.05 10.03 -38.62
CA LYS A 184 1.91 11.43 -39.06
C LYS A 184 2.08 12.41 -37.91
N GLU A 185 1.53 12.12 -36.73
CA GLU A 185 1.68 12.94 -35.52
C GLU A 185 3.14 12.96 -35.03
N LYS A 186 3.82 11.80 -35.04
CA LYS A 186 5.27 11.67 -34.77
C LYS A 186 6.11 12.46 -35.79
N LYS A 187 5.71 12.50 -37.07
CA LYS A 187 6.39 13.27 -38.14
C LYS A 187 6.03 14.76 -38.17
N ALA A 188 4.88 15.17 -37.63
CA ALA A 188 4.40 16.55 -37.64
C ALA A 188 4.98 17.43 -36.52
N GLY A 189 5.71 16.85 -35.55
CA GLY A 189 6.39 17.61 -34.50
C GLY A 189 5.47 18.30 -33.48
N ILE A 190 4.16 18.05 -33.53
CA ILE A 190 3.19 18.64 -32.60
C ILE A 190 3.37 18.00 -31.23
N THR A 191 3.87 18.77 -30.27
CA THR A 191 4.12 18.30 -28.89
C THR A 191 2.80 18.00 -28.19
N MET A 192 2.41 16.72 -28.17
CA MET A 192 1.32 16.21 -27.36
C MET A 192 1.42 16.69 -25.91
N LEU A 193 0.35 17.34 -25.42
CA LEU A 193 0.19 17.63 -24.00
C LEU A 193 0.31 16.32 -23.20
N LYS A 194 1.33 16.22 -22.35
CA LYS A 194 1.60 15.01 -21.56
C LYS A 194 0.35 14.64 -20.75
N LYS A 195 -0.25 13.49 -21.07
CA LYS A 195 -1.22 12.82 -20.19
C LYS A 195 -0.60 12.74 -18.79
N THR A 196 -1.23 13.37 -17.81
CA THR A 196 -0.71 13.45 -16.44
C THR A 196 -0.59 12.05 -15.86
N LYS A 197 0.63 11.63 -15.52
CA LYS A 197 0.84 10.38 -14.79
C LYS A 197 0.08 10.44 -13.46
N GLY A 198 -0.62 9.36 -13.09
CA GLY A 198 -1.33 9.29 -11.82
C GLY A 198 -0.39 9.52 -10.64
N THR A 199 -0.87 10.24 -9.63
CA THR A 199 -0.05 10.72 -8.51
C THR A 199 0.38 9.57 -7.61
N VAL A 200 1.66 9.17 -7.69
CA VAL A 200 2.27 8.25 -6.72
C VAL A 200 2.65 9.07 -5.47
N PRO A 201 2.25 8.66 -4.25
CA PRO A 201 2.61 9.38 -3.04
C PRO A 201 4.11 9.24 -2.74
N VAL A 202 4.87 10.31 -3.03
CA VAL A 202 6.28 10.43 -2.64
C VAL A 202 6.33 10.94 -1.18
N PRO A 203 7.07 10.28 -0.26
CA PRO A 203 7.22 10.80 1.10
C PRO A 203 7.92 12.16 1.08
N PHE A 204 7.46 13.08 1.93
CA PHE A 204 8.00 14.44 1.95
C PHE A 204 9.43 14.46 2.51
N ASN A 205 10.36 15.08 1.78
CA ASN A 205 11.68 15.39 2.32
C ASN A 205 11.51 16.42 3.44
N ILE A 206 11.88 16.05 4.67
CA ILE A 206 11.92 16.97 5.81
C ILE A 206 13.05 17.98 5.57
N THR A 207 12.71 19.10 4.96
CA THR A 207 13.65 20.20 4.73
C THR A 207 14.03 20.83 6.06
N LYS A 208 15.29 20.66 6.48
CA LYS A 208 15.87 21.49 7.55
C LYS A 208 15.66 22.96 7.17
N PRO A 209 15.08 23.79 8.07
CA PRO A 209 14.75 25.17 7.72
C PRO A 209 16.02 25.93 7.33
N ARG A 210 16.01 26.58 6.17
CA ARG A 210 17.13 27.45 5.77
C ARG A 210 17.23 28.59 6.79
N PRO A 211 18.43 28.90 7.32
CA PRO A 211 18.59 30.05 8.22
C PRO A 211 18.16 31.33 7.49
N ARG A 212 17.46 32.22 8.19
CA ARG A 212 17.01 33.50 7.63
C ARG A 212 18.24 34.31 7.22
N ARG A 213 18.44 34.53 5.92
CA ARG A 213 19.36 35.57 5.47
C ARG A 213 18.77 36.92 5.83
N VAL A 214 19.48 37.68 6.65
CA VAL A 214 19.25 39.13 6.78
C VAL A 214 19.55 39.73 5.40
N PRO A 215 18.74 40.69 4.89
CA PRO A 215 19.07 41.39 3.66
C PRO A 215 20.44 42.07 3.78
N GLU A 216 21.28 41.94 2.76
CA GLU A 216 22.53 42.70 2.71
C GLU A 216 22.19 44.20 2.60
N PRO A 217 22.85 45.07 3.39
CA PRO A 217 22.52 46.48 3.40
C PRO A 217 22.77 47.09 2.02
N MET A 218 21.76 47.75 1.46
CA MET A 218 21.83 48.34 0.12
C MET A 218 22.97 49.34 0.05
N ARG A 219 23.99 49.05 -0.77
CA ARG A 219 24.99 50.05 -1.15
C ARG A 219 24.31 51.11 -2.01
N ILE A 220 24.11 52.29 -1.44
CA ILE A 220 23.71 53.48 -2.18
C ILE A 220 24.94 53.93 -2.97
N ASN A 221 24.91 53.71 -4.29
CA ASN A 221 25.95 54.22 -5.18
C ASN A 221 25.81 55.73 -5.31
N ASN A 222 26.67 56.49 -4.61
CA ASN A 222 26.76 57.95 -4.71
C ASN A 222 27.48 58.41 -6.01
N ASP A 223 27.20 57.73 -7.13
CA ASP A 223 27.79 58.02 -8.43
C ASP A 223 27.12 59.27 -9.03
N VAL A 224 27.62 60.46 -8.67
CA VAL A 224 27.12 61.75 -9.18
C VAL A 224 27.42 61.87 -10.67
N LYS A 225 26.47 61.42 -11.50
CA LYS A 225 26.49 61.62 -12.95
C LYS A 225 26.16 63.07 -13.28
N VAL A 226 27.20 63.90 -13.35
CA VAL A 226 27.10 65.24 -13.92
C VAL A 226 26.74 65.10 -15.41
N GLY A 227 25.49 65.40 -15.74
CA GLY A 227 25.05 65.59 -17.12
C GLY A 227 25.51 66.94 -17.66
N ALA A 228 25.30 67.18 -18.96
CA ALA A 228 25.42 68.54 -19.51
C ALA A 228 24.43 69.48 -18.81
N GLU A 229 24.78 70.76 -18.72
CA GLU A 229 23.94 71.78 -18.07
C GLU A 229 22.56 71.87 -18.76
N PRO A 230 21.44 71.89 -18.00
CA PRO A 230 20.13 71.84 -18.62
C PRO A 230 19.73 73.14 -19.33
N ASP A 231 19.22 72.98 -20.57
CA ASP A 231 18.61 73.99 -21.46
C ASP A 231 17.34 74.69 -20.89
N TYR A 232 17.16 74.70 -19.56
CA TYR A 232 16.08 75.42 -18.86
C TYR A 232 16.56 76.40 -17.80
N LEU A 233 17.87 76.45 -17.47
CA LEU A 233 18.38 77.34 -16.40
C LEU A 233 18.09 78.82 -16.68
N ASP A 234 18.08 79.23 -17.95
CA ASP A 234 17.77 80.59 -18.40
C ASP A 234 16.30 80.82 -18.80
N ARG A 235 15.40 79.84 -18.60
CA ARG A 235 14.01 79.89 -19.12
C ARG A 235 12.95 80.45 -18.18
N THR A 236 13.25 80.69 -16.90
CA THR A 236 12.28 81.20 -15.92
C THR A 236 12.89 82.28 -15.05
N SER A 237 12.17 83.37 -14.83
CA SER A 237 12.61 84.46 -13.97
C SER A 237 12.48 84.12 -12.49
N LEU A 238 13.24 84.83 -11.64
CA LEU A 238 13.14 84.70 -10.19
C LEU A 238 11.71 85.01 -9.69
N SER A 239 11.02 85.97 -10.31
CA SER A 239 9.65 86.35 -9.95
C SER A 239 8.60 85.31 -10.36
N GLU A 240 8.80 84.58 -11.47
CA GLU A 240 7.95 83.44 -11.84
C GLU A 240 8.10 82.29 -10.84
N ILE A 241 9.33 82.00 -10.42
CA ILE A 241 9.63 80.98 -9.40
C ILE A 241 9.02 81.36 -8.04
N GLU A 242 9.04 82.65 -7.67
CA GLU A 242 8.39 83.13 -6.44
C GLU A 242 6.86 83.08 -6.52
N ALA A 243 6.27 83.45 -7.67
CA ALA A 243 4.83 83.32 -7.90
C ALA A 243 4.36 81.85 -7.85
N GLU A 244 5.11 80.93 -8.47
CA GLU A 244 4.78 79.51 -8.45
C GLU A 244 4.93 78.91 -7.04
N LYS A 245 5.97 79.30 -6.29
CA LYS A 245 6.12 78.95 -4.87
C LYS A 245 4.93 79.45 -4.04
N ALA A 246 4.51 80.70 -4.23
CA ALA A 246 3.39 81.30 -3.51
C ALA A 246 2.06 80.57 -3.82
N ALA A 247 1.76 80.33 -5.10
CA ALA A 247 0.57 79.57 -5.51
C ALA A 247 0.56 78.16 -4.92
N ARG A 248 1.70 77.45 -4.97
CA ARG A 248 1.85 76.10 -4.39
C ARG A 248 1.69 76.10 -2.87
N LEU A 249 2.10 77.17 -2.18
CA LEU A 249 1.90 77.35 -0.73
C LEU A 249 0.42 77.58 -0.40
N GLU A 250 -0.31 78.33 -1.23
CA GLU A 250 -1.75 78.58 -1.05
C GLU A 250 -2.59 77.34 -1.37
N ASP A 251 -2.23 76.55 -2.38
CA ASP A 251 -2.83 75.23 -2.64
C ASP A 251 -2.61 74.26 -1.47
N VAL A 252 -1.40 74.20 -0.92
CA VAL A 252 -1.11 73.39 0.28
C VAL A 252 -1.92 73.90 1.48
N ARG A 253 -2.09 75.21 1.66
CA ARG A 253 -2.98 75.77 2.70
C ARG A 253 -4.44 75.36 2.48
N MET A 254 -4.97 75.43 1.25
CA MET A 254 -6.33 75.02 0.93
C MET A 254 -6.57 73.53 1.12
N GLN A 255 -5.67 72.67 0.65
CA GLN A 255 -5.74 71.21 0.87
C GLN A 255 -5.65 70.89 2.37
N THR A 256 -4.82 71.60 3.11
CA THR A 256 -4.69 71.47 4.58
C THR A 256 -5.99 71.88 5.29
N ARG A 257 -6.60 73.00 4.92
CA ARG A 257 -7.91 73.43 5.44
C ARG A 257 -8.99 72.39 5.17
N LYS A 258 -9.17 71.97 3.91
CA LYS A 258 -10.13 70.92 3.54
C LYS A 258 -9.93 69.62 4.34
N LYS A 259 -8.69 69.18 4.52
CA LYS A 259 -8.37 67.99 5.32
C LYS A 259 -8.81 68.10 6.79
N TYR A 260 -8.84 69.31 7.36
CA TYR A 260 -9.33 69.56 8.72
C TYR A 260 -10.82 69.95 8.79
N GLU A 261 -11.42 70.46 7.71
CA GLU A 261 -12.86 70.77 7.59
C GLU A 261 -13.69 69.52 7.26
N GLU A 262 -13.17 68.60 6.44
CA GLU A 262 -13.84 67.35 6.05
C GLU A 262 -13.68 66.23 7.09
N SER A 263 -12.73 66.36 8.02
CA SER A 263 -12.53 65.37 9.10
C SER A 263 -13.55 65.56 10.21
N LYS A 264 -14.44 64.57 10.36
CA LYS A 264 -15.47 64.51 11.42
C LYS A 264 -14.92 64.40 12.85
N GLU A 265 -13.62 64.23 13.02
CA GLU A 265 -12.98 63.90 14.31
C GLU A 265 -12.65 65.13 15.16
N GLN A 266 -12.95 66.35 14.70
CA GLN A 266 -12.70 67.59 15.44
C GLN A 266 -13.81 68.66 15.25
N PRO A 267 -13.93 69.67 16.14
CA PRO A 267 -13.04 69.98 17.27
C PRO A 267 -13.06 68.92 18.39
N PHE A 268 -11.89 68.63 18.97
CA PHE A 268 -11.74 67.65 20.04
C PHE A 268 -12.59 68.03 21.26
N LYS A 269 -13.68 67.29 21.50
CA LYS A 269 -14.53 67.43 22.69
C LYS A 269 -13.84 66.85 23.94
N PHE A 270 -12.82 67.54 24.46
CA PHE A 270 -12.09 67.20 25.70
C PHE A 270 -12.94 67.26 27.00
N HIS A 271 -14.27 67.10 26.90
CA HIS A 271 -15.23 67.26 27.99
C HIS A 271 -16.20 66.07 28.09
N GLU A 272 -16.26 65.21 27.08
CA GLU A 272 -17.13 64.03 27.05
C GLU A 272 -16.31 62.74 27.23
N THR A 273 -15.81 62.48 28.44
CA THR A 273 -15.17 61.19 28.80
C THR A 273 -16.20 60.07 28.92
N ARG A 274 -16.79 59.68 27.78
CA ARG A 274 -17.66 58.50 27.66
C ARG A 274 -16.79 57.27 27.38
N SER A 275 -17.02 56.21 28.16
CA SER A 275 -16.24 54.96 28.11
C SER A 275 -16.62 54.10 26.92
N ASN A 276 -16.28 54.53 25.70
CA ASN A 276 -16.53 53.79 24.46
C ASN A 276 -15.72 52.47 24.34
N ILE A 277 -15.02 52.03 25.39
CA ILE A 277 -14.26 50.77 25.43
C ILE A 277 -15.14 49.58 25.01
N ASP A 278 -16.40 49.52 25.47
CA ASP A 278 -17.31 48.41 25.13
C ASP A 278 -18.00 48.57 23.77
N GLN A 279 -17.93 49.76 23.15
CA GLN A 279 -18.30 49.94 21.74
C GLN A 279 -17.13 49.51 20.84
N VAL A 280 -15.93 49.99 21.13
CA VAL A 280 -14.69 49.62 20.43
C VAL A 280 -14.41 48.11 20.54
N ARG A 281 -14.71 47.47 21.69
CA ARG A 281 -14.68 46.00 21.81
C ARG A 281 -15.61 45.31 20.83
N ARG A 282 -16.88 45.73 20.76
CA ARG A 282 -17.85 45.15 19.81
C ARG A 282 -17.45 45.41 18.37
N GLU A 283 -16.95 46.59 18.03
CA GLU A 283 -16.43 46.87 16.69
C GLU A 283 -15.22 45.99 16.34
N ILE A 284 -14.31 45.73 17.29
CA ILE A 284 -13.18 44.81 17.11
C ILE A 284 -13.64 43.34 17.04
N GLU A 285 -14.67 42.94 17.78
CA GLU A 285 -15.24 41.60 17.73
C GLU A 285 -16.04 41.37 16.43
N GLU A 286 -16.87 42.32 15.99
CA GLU A 286 -17.55 42.30 14.68
C GLU A 286 -16.54 42.32 13.52
N GLN A 287 -15.43 43.06 13.62
CA GLN A 287 -14.35 43.03 12.63
C GLN A 287 -13.66 41.65 12.60
N ARG A 288 -13.34 41.06 13.76
CA ARG A 288 -12.76 39.71 13.83
C ARG A 288 -13.72 38.64 13.34
N GLU A 289 -15.00 38.73 13.68
CA GLU A 289 -16.03 37.81 13.16
C GLU A 289 -16.16 37.96 11.64
N ALA A 290 -16.11 39.17 11.09
CA ALA A 290 -16.11 39.40 9.64
C ALA A 290 -14.85 38.82 8.94
N GLU A 291 -13.67 38.93 9.56
CA GLU A 291 -12.44 38.28 9.09
C GLU A 291 -12.47 36.74 9.22
N LEU A 292 -13.16 36.22 10.24
CA LEU A 292 -13.30 34.79 10.54
C LEU A 292 -14.50 34.12 9.84
N GLN A 293 -15.24 34.83 8.97
CA GLN A 293 -16.30 34.21 8.17
C GLN A 293 -15.73 33.39 7.01
N PHE A 294 -15.20 32.20 7.31
CA PHE A 294 -14.66 31.26 6.33
C PHE A 294 -15.68 30.85 5.24
N ASP A 295 -16.98 30.90 5.54
CA ASP A 295 -18.08 30.65 4.59
C ASP A 295 -18.58 31.91 3.86
N ALA A 296 -17.94 33.07 4.04
CA ALA A 296 -18.35 34.33 3.40
C ALA A 296 -18.27 34.21 1.87
N SER A 297 -19.41 34.31 1.20
CA SER A 297 -19.49 34.39 -0.26
C SER A 297 -18.81 35.67 -0.76
N HIS A 298 -17.59 35.55 -1.29
CA HIS A 298 -16.74 36.61 -1.87
C HIS A 298 -17.32 37.32 -3.11
N ARG A 299 -18.64 37.23 -3.34
CA ARG A 299 -19.37 37.88 -4.43
C ARG A 299 -19.70 39.31 -4.02
N LYS A 300 -19.26 40.29 -4.82
CA LYS A 300 -19.71 41.68 -4.67
C LYS A 300 -21.25 41.73 -4.68
N PRO A 301 -21.90 42.56 -3.83
CA PRO A 301 -23.35 42.73 -3.87
C PRO A 301 -23.76 43.19 -5.27
N LEU A 302 -24.89 42.68 -5.76
CA LEU A 302 -25.39 43.04 -7.08
C LEU A 302 -25.72 44.55 -7.10
N PRO A 303 -25.49 45.26 -8.23
CA PRO A 303 -25.90 46.65 -8.38
C PRO A 303 -27.37 46.84 -8.01
N ASP A 304 -27.69 47.96 -7.35
CA ASP A 304 -29.02 48.23 -6.81
C ASP A 304 -30.01 48.64 -7.91
N PHE A 305 -30.41 47.66 -8.73
CA PHE A 305 -31.23 47.85 -9.94
C PHE A 305 -32.57 48.55 -9.69
N LYS A 306 -33.03 48.65 -8.43
CA LYS A 306 -34.21 49.45 -8.05
C LYS A 306 -34.03 50.96 -8.30
N ARG A 307 -32.79 51.46 -8.28
CA ARG A 307 -32.49 52.90 -8.50
C ARG A 307 -32.69 53.33 -9.94
N PHE A 308 -32.61 52.38 -10.88
CA PHE A 308 -32.79 52.63 -12.31
C PHE A 308 -34.14 52.11 -12.76
N ASN A 309 -35.17 52.96 -12.70
CA ASN A 309 -36.48 52.72 -13.33
C ASN A 309 -36.37 52.82 -14.88
N ALA A 310 -35.52 51.97 -15.47
CA ALA A 310 -35.31 51.90 -16.91
C ALA A 310 -36.59 51.38 -17.59
N THR A 311 -37.32 52.27 -18.25
CA THR A 311 -38.52 51.95 -19.02
C THR A 311 -38.14 51.19 -20.29
N VAL A 312 -37.93 49.87 -20.16
CA VAL A 312 -37.59 48.97 -21.26
C VAL A 312 -38.67 49.04 -22.35
N LYS A 313 -38.36 49.74 -23.43
CA LYS A 313 -39.24 49.95 -24.57
C LYS A 313 -39.39 48.64 -25.34
N LEU A 314 -40.46 47.91 -25.07
CA LEU A 314 -40.71 46.61 -25.71
C LEU A 314 -40.88 46.76 -27.22
N ASN A 315 -40.06 46.06 -28.00
CA ASN A 315 -40.21 45.99 -29.45
C ASN A 315 -41.52 45.29 -29.82
N ALA A 316 -42.14 45.69 -30.94
CA ALA A 316 -43.42 45.12 -31.40
C ALA A 316 -43.41 43.58 -31.47
N ALA A 317 -42.33 42.98 -31.97
CA ALA A 317 -42.17 41.53 -32.03
C ALA A 317 -42.11 40.86 -30.64
N ALA A 318 -41.62 41.53 -29.60
CA ALA A 318 -41.63 41.01 -28.24
C ALA A 318 -43.06 41.01 -27.67
N ILE A 319 -43.79 42.13 -27.84
CA ILE A 319 -45.19 42.27 -27.44
C ILE A 319 -46.05 41.19 -28.09
N LEU A 320 -45.88 40.95 -29.40
CA LEU A 320 -46.65 39.94 -30.13
C LEU A 320 -46.31 38.50 -29.73
N ARG A 321 -45.03 38.19 -29.48
CA ARG A 321 -44.61 36.86 -28.99
C ARG A 321 -45.13 36.56 -27.59
N GLU A 322 -45.16 37.56 -26.71
CA GLU A 322 -45.63 37.43 -25.33
C GLU A 322 -47.16 37.36 -25.25
N ASP A 323 -47.89 38.17 -26.04
CA ASP A 323 -49.34 38.07 -26.23
C ASP A 323 -49.74 36.68 -26.77
N ALA A 324 -48.98 36.14 -27.74
CA ALA A 324 -49.20 34.79 -28.26
C ALA A 324 -48.90 33.68 -27.21
N LEU A 325 -47.87 33.86 -26.37
CA LEU A 325 -47.55 32.93 -25.29
C LEU A 325 -48.66 32.90 -24.23
N PHE A 326 -49.17 34.06 -23.81
CA PHE A 326 -50.27 34.12 -22.86
C PHE A 326 -51.57 33.58 -23.45
N LYS A 327 -51.89 33.86 -24.72
CA LYS A 327 -53.04 33.25 -25.40
C LYS A 327 -52.92 31.74 -25.54
N LYS A 328 -51.71 31.22 -25.78
CA LYS A 328 -51.47 29.78 -25.75
C LYS A 328 -51.76 29.19 -24.37
N LYS A 329 -51.27 29.80 -23.29
CA LYS A 329 -51.57 29.37 -21.91
C LYS A 329 -53.06 29.40 -21.60
N GLN A 330 -53.74 30.49 -21.94
CA GLN A 330 -55.20 30.62 -21.78
C GLN A 330 -55.95 29.56 -22.58
N ALA A 331 -55.47 29.14 -23.75
CA ALA A 331 -56.05 28.04 -24.51
C ALA A 331 -55.71 26.64 -23.94
N GLU A 332 -54.57 26.48 -23.24
CA GLU A 332 -54.24 25.25 -22.50
C GLU A 332 -55.07 25.15 -21.21
N GLU A 333 -55.26 26.25 -20.48
CA GLU A 333 -56.12 26.38 -19.30
C GLU A 333 -57.61 26.21 -19.67
N ALA A 334 -58.09 26.84 -20.74
CA ALA A 334 -59.47 26.69 -21.22
C ALA A 334 -59.76 25.26 -21.71
N LYS A 335 -58.78 24.58 -22.34
CA LYS A 335 -58.91 23.15 -22.67
C LYS A 335 -58.96 22.28 -21.43
N LEU A 336 -58.16 22.59 -20.41
CA LEU A 336 -58.21 21.85 -19.14
C LEU A 336 -59.60 21.97 -18.48
N ILE A 337 -60.19 23.18 -18.50
CA ILE A 337 -61.56 23.42 -18.04
C ILE A 337 -62.58 22.70 -18.93
N GLN A 338 -62.46 22.77 -20.26
CA GLN A 338 -63.34 22.04 -21.19
C GLN A 338 -63.29 20.52 -20.94
N ASN A 339 -62.11 19.94 -20.74
CA ASN A 339 -61.96 18.54 -20.35
C ASN A 339 -62.65 18.23 -19.00
N TYR A 340 -62.67 19.17 -18.04
CA TYR A 340 -63.43 19.00 -16.78
C TYR A 340 -64.94 19.14 -16.96
N GLU A 341 -65.41 19.93 -17.93
CA GLU A 341 -66.81 20.04 -18.32
C GLU A 341 -67.28 18.80 -19.10
N GLU A 342 -66.42 18.21 -19.94
CA GLU A 342 -66.70 17.01 -20.74
C GLU A 342 -66.57 15.69 -19.94
N GLU A 343 -65.53 15.53 -19.12
CA GLU A 343 -65.26 14.31 -18.34
C GLU A 343 -65.92 14.33 -16.93
N LEU A 344 -66.40 15.49 -16.47
CA LEU A 344 -66.89 15.75 -15.10
C LEU A 344 -65.91 15.31 -13.98
N ARG A 345 -64.60 15.26 -14.28
CA ARG A 345 -63.58 14.67 -13.40
C ARG A 345 -62.29 15.51 -13.34
N ASP A 346 -61.90 15.93 -12.13
CA ASP A 346 -60.68 16.71 -11.91
C ASP A 346 -59.41 15.85 -12.07
N SER A 347 -58.75 15.97 -13.21
CA SER A 347 -57.46 15.32 -13.48
C SER A 347 -56.29 15.90 -12.66
N THR A 348 -56.43 17.10 -12.05
CA THR A 348 -55.39 17.65 -11.17
C THR A 348 -55.16 16.78 -9.95
N GLU A 349 -56.16 16.04 -9.44
CA GLU A 349 -55.97 15.09 -8.34
C GLU A 349 -54.99 13.98 -8.71
N PHE A 350 -55.13 13.41 -9.92
CA PHE A 350 -54.21 12.39 -10.43
C PHE A 350 -52.78 12.94 -10.59
N TYR A 351 -52.63 14.15 -11.16
CA TYR A 351 -51.30 14.77 -11.30
C TYR A 351 -50.69 15.15 -9.94
N ARG A 352 -51.49 15.61 -8.97
CA ARG A 352 -51.05 15.88 -7.59
C ARG A 352 -50.59 14.60 -6.90
N TRP A 353 -51.39 13.53 -6.95
CA TRP A 353 -51.03 12.22 -6.40
C TRP A 353 -49.76 11.67 -7.05
N ARG A 354 -49.66 11.70 -8.38
CA ARG A 354 -48.45 11.26 -9.09
C ARG A 354 -47.22 12.04 -8.63
N ASN A 355 -47.31 13.36 -8.54
CA ASN A 355 -46.19 14.20 -8.09
C ASN A 355 -45.81 13.91 -6.62
N THR A 356 -46.76 13.64 -5.72
CA THR A 356 -46.43 13.28 -4.34
C THR A 356 -45.85 11.88 -4.20
N MET A 357 -46.21 10.93 -5.07
CA MET A 357 -45.54 9.62 -5.16
C MET A 357 -44.12 9.76 -5.71
N GLU A 358 -43.91 10.52 -6.79
CA GLU A 358 -42.57 10.80 -7.33
C GLU A 358 -41.68 11.53 -6.29
N GLU A 359 -42.21 12.51 -5.55
CA GLU A 359 -41.51 13.13 -4.40
C GLU A 359 -41.20 12.12 -3.28
N HIS A 360 -42.12 11.21 -2.96
CA HIS A 360 -41.92 10.19 -1.92
C HIS A 360 -40.82 9.19 -2.30
N ASP A 361 -40.83 8.67 -3.53
CA ASP A 361 -39.79 7.79 -4.06
C ASP A 361 -38.42 8.49 -4.07
N HIS A 362 -38.38 9.77 -4.42
CA HIS A 362 -37.17 10.59 -4.33
C HIS A 362 -36.67 10.73 -2.88
N LEU A 363 -37.55 10.98 -1.91
CA LEU A 363 -37.19 11.05 -0.49
C LEU A 363 -36.69 9.70 0.05
N MET A 364 -37.38 8.61 -0.24
CA MET A 364 -36.99 7.25 0.15
C MET A 364 -35.61 6.88 -0.41
N LYS A 365 -35.36 7.21 -1.68
CA LYS A 365 -34.05 7.02 -2.32
C LYS A 365 -32.95 7.86 -1.66
N MET A 366 -33.26 9.09 -1.25
CA MET A 366 -32.33 9.95 -0.53
C MET A 366 -32.05 9.45 0.90
N GLU A 367 -33.04 8.91 1.62
CA GLU A 367 -32.82 8.29 2.93
C GLU A 367 -32.01 6.99 2.82
N GLN A 368 -32.25 6.15 1.82
CA GLN A 368 -31.38 4.98 1.53
C GLN A 368 -29.92 5.40 1.28
N VAL A 369 -29.69 6.52 0.59
CA VAL A 369 -28.33 7.07 0.38
C VAL A 369 -27.75 7.66 1.67
N LYS A 370 -28.53 8.38 2.49
CA LYS A 370 -28.11 8.84 3.83
C LYS A 370 -27.70 7.64 4.70
N SER A 371 -28.53 6.59 4.77
CA SER A 371 -28.27 5.35 5.52
C SER A 371 -27.01 4.63 5.06
N LYS A 372 -26.85 4.37 3.76
CA LYS A 372 -25.64 3.74 3.20
C LYS A 372 -24.37 4.56 3.45
N ARG A 373 -24.45 5.90 3.49
CA ARG A 373 -23.32 6.76 3.89
C ARG A 373 -22.98 6.59 5.37
N MET A 374 -23.96 6.57 6.27
CA MET A 374 -23.73 6.33 7.70
C MET A 374 -23.12 4.94 7.95
N GLN A 375 -23.63 3.90 7.30
CA GLN A 375 -23.06 2.55 7.35
C GLN A 375 -21.60 2.51 6.85
N ALA A 376 -21.28 3.23 5.76
CA ALA A 376 -19.91 3.33 5.26
C ALA A 376 -18.98 4.08 6.22
N VAL A 377 -19.45 5.13 6.91
CA VAL A 377 -18.70 5.85 7.94
C VAL A 377 -18.45 4.97 9.17
N ALA A 378 -19.47 4.27 9.66
CA ALA A 378 -19.34 3.33 10.78
C ALA A 378 -18.39 2.18 10.43
N SER A 379 -18.51 1.60 9.23
CA SER A 379 -17.58 0.57 8.72
C SER A 379 -16.14 1.10 8.65
N ALA A 380 -15.93 2.33 8.18
CA ALA A 380 -14.61 2.96 8.13
C ALA A 380 -14.03 3.30 9.53
N GLN A 381 -14.88 3.56 10.53
CA GLN A 381 -14.46 3.69 11.93
C GLN A 381 -14.07 2.32 12.51
N ASN A 382 -14.93 1.31 12.38
CA ASN A 382 -14.64 -0.05 12.85
C ASN A 382 -13.37 -0.63 12.20
N ALA A 383 -13.11 -0.33 10.93
CA ALA A 383 -11.87 -0.72 10.24
C ALA A 383 -10.61 0.03 10.71
N ARG A 384 -10.74 1.22 11.31
CA ARG A 384 -9.64 1.92 12.01
C ARG A 384 -9.41 1.31 13.38
N ASP A 385 -10.47 1.08 14.14
CA ASP A 385 -10.42 0.47 15.47
C ASP A 385 -9.84 -0.95 15.43
N ALA A 386 -10.15 -1.73 14.39
CA ALA A 386 -9.55 -3.04 14.16
C ALA A 386 -8.03 -2.95 13.92
N LYS A 387 -7.57 -1.93 13.16
CA LYS A 387 -6.14 -1.70 12.92
C LYS A 387 -5.39 -1.18 14.15
N THR A 388 -6.02 -0.37 14.99
CA THR A 388 -5.39 0.09 16.23
C THR A 388 -5.28 -1.04 17.25
N ARG A 389 -6.27 -1.93 17.35
CA ARG A 389 -6.15 -3.18 18.12
C ARG A 389 -5.00 -4.05 17.60
N GLN A 390 -5.02 -4.40 16.30
CA GLN A 390 -3.95 -5.20 15.69
C GLN A 390 -2.55 -4.61 15.91
N PHE A 391 -2.40 -3.27 15.93
CA PHE A 391 -1.14 -2.62 16.26
C PHE A 391 -0.74 -2.79 17.75
N VAL A 392 -1.69 -2.70 18.68
CA VAL A 392 -1.46 -2.97 20.11
C VAL A 392 -1.13 -4.45 20.34
N ASP A 393 -1.85 -5.36 19.70
CA ASP A 393 -1.63 -6.82 19.80
C ASP A 393 -0.24 -7.19 19.25
N ASN A 394 0.12 -6.69 18.06
CA ASN A 394 1.45 -6.86 17.47
C ASN A 394 2.54 -6.23 18.35
N LYS A 395 2.27 -5.11 19.04
CA LYS A 395 3.22 -4.50 19.98
C LYS A 395 3.43 -5.40 21.20
N ALA A 396 2.36 -5.93 21.80
CA ALA A 396 2.46 -6.85 22.94
C ALA A 396 3.27 -8.10 22.58
N VAL A 397 3.03 -8.70 21.41
CA VAL A 397 3.83 -9.83 20.88
C VAL A 397 5.29 -9.41 20.66
N ALA A 398 5.54 -8.22 20.09
CA ALA A 398 6.89 -7.74 19.86
C ALA A 398 7.65 -7.34 21.15
N ASP A 399 6.94 -7.00 22.22
CA ASP A 399 7.53 -6.73 23.54
C ASP A 399 7.84 -8.06 24.26
N LEU A 400 6.94 -9.07 24.21
CA LEU A 400 7.23 -10.44 24.69
C LEU A 400 8.47 -11.06 24.00
N ILE A 401 8.60 -10.89 22.68
CA ILE A 401 9.77 -11.37 21.91
C ILE A 401 11.08 -10.66 22.35
N LYS A 402 11.01 -9.43 22.89
CA LYS A 402 12.19 -8.78 23.51
C LYS A 402 12.51 -9.39 24.86
N GLU A 403 11.51 -9.63 25.71
CA GLU A 403 11.71 -10.25 27.02
C GLU A 403 12.34 -11.66 26.87
N GLU A 404 11.84 -12.48 25.94
CA GLU A 404 12.47 -13.75 25.56
C GLU A 404 13.89 -13.54 24.99
N GLY A 405 14.07 -12.57 24.10
CA GLY A 405 15.36 -12.24 23.50
C GLY A 405 16.42 -11.74 24.50
N GLU A 406 16.00 -11.03 25.55
CA GLU A 406 16.86 -10.57 26.65
C GLU A 406 17.24 -11.73 27.57
N LEU A 407 16.31 -12.64 27.90
CA LEU A 407 16.60 -13.86 28.65
C LEU A 407 17.58 -14.78 27.90
N ILE A 408 17.37 -15.00 26.60
CA ILE A 408 18.31 -15.72 25.72
C ILE A 408 19.65 -14.98 25.64
N GLY A 409 19.64 -13.64 25.59
CA GLY A 409 20.83 -12.81 25.64
C GLY A 409 21.65 -13.02 26.92
N GLN A 410 21.00 -13.03 28.08
CA GLN A 410 21.63 -13.28 29.39
C GLN A 410 22.25 -14.69 29.48
N GLN A 411 21.51 -15.72 29.06
CA GLN A 411 22.03 -17.09 28.97
C GLN A 411 23.31 -17.15 28.12
N ARG A 412 23.28 -16.51 26.95
CA ARG A 412 24.39 -16.47 25.99
C ARG A 412 25.59 -15.61 26.44
N VAL A 413 25.42 -14.74 27.43
CA VAL A 413 26.53 -14.08 28.14
C VAL A 413 27.15 -15.05 29.15
N LEU A 414 26.35 -15.75 29.95
CA LEU A 414 26.83 -16.74 30.93
C LEU A 414 27.54 -17.93 30.27
N GLU A 415 27.14 -18.33 29.06
CA GLU A 415 27.89 -19.30 28.24
C GLU A 415 29.26 -18.74 27.84
N LYS A 416 29.31 -17.52 27.28
CA LYS A 416 30.57 -16.88 26.89
C LYS A 416 31.52 -16.65 28.07
N GLU A 417 31.01 -16.40 29.27
CA GLU A 417 31.84 -16.29 30.47
C GLU A 417 32.48 -17.63 30.85
N LYS A 418 31.74 -18.75 30.75
CA LYS A 418 32.29 -20.11 30.90
C LYS A 418 33.34 -20.40 29.82
N ASP A 419 33.04 -20.08 28.57
CA ASP A 419 33.98 -20.25 27.45
C ASP A 419 35.25 -19.41 27.66
N VAL A 420 35.14 -18.17 28.15
CA VAL A 420 36.30 -17.31 28.48
C VAL A 420 37.11 -17.88 29.65
N ILE A 421 36.49 -18.54 30.62
CA ILE A 421 37.20 -19.23 31.70
C ILE A 421 37.96 -20.45 31.16
N ILE A 422 37.32 -21.29 30.34
CA ILE A 422 37.94 -22.46 29.70
C ILE A 422 39.09 -22.03 28.78
N ASN A 423 38.86 -21.04 27.91
CA ASN A 423 39.89 -20.50 27.03
C ASN A 423 41.03 -19.83 27.82
N ARG A 424 40.78 -19.23 28.99
CA ARG A 424 41.84 -18.72 29.89
C ARG A 424 42.66 -19.84 30.54
N GLN A 425 42.14 -21.05 30.69
CA GLN A 425 42.91 -22.22 31.11
C GLN A 425 43.75 -22.73 29.93
N LEU A 426 43.12 -22.96 28.78
CA LEU A 426 43.79 -23.41 27.56
C LEU A 426 44.93 -22.46 27.11
N VAL A 427 44.72 -21.15 27.20
CA VAL A 427 45.74 -20.14 26.86
C VAL A 427 46.91 -20.13 27.86
N LYS A 428 46.73 -20.54 29.13
CA LYS A 428 47.87 -20.73 30.04
C LYS A 428 48.71 -21.93 29.61
N GLU A 429 48.07 -23.05 29.31
CA GLU A 429 48.73 -24.28 28.84
C GLU A 429 49.48 -24.05 27.53
N ILE A 430 48.85 -23.37 26.55
CA ILE A 430 49.48 -22.97 25.30
C ILE A 430 50.66 -22.01 25.56
N LYS A 431 50.51 -21.03 26.46
CA LYS A 431 51.58 -20.07 26.75
C LYS A 431 52.84 -20.71 27.36
N GLU A 432 52.70 -21.77 28.16
CA GLU A 432 53.84 -22.53 28.69
C GLU A 432 54.63 -23.30 27.60
N VAL A 433 54.00 -23.56 26.45
CA VAL A 433 54.62 -24.11 25.24
C VAL A 433 55.19 -22.98 24.37
N GLU A 434 54.44 -21.89 24.18
CA GLU A 434 54.84 -20.74 23.37
C GLU A 434 56.02 -19.94 23.94
N GLU A 435 56.26 -19.88 25.25
CA GLU A 435 57.46 -19.19 25.74
C GLU A 435 58.78 -19.94 25.45
N LYS A 436 58.71 -21.23 25.06
CA LYS A 436 59.88 -22.11 24.86
C LYS A 436 60.24 -22.39 23.41
N ALA A 437 59.29 -22.34 22.46
CA ALA A 437 59.50 -22.77 21.07
C ALA A 437 59.86 -21.64 20.06
N PRO A 438 59.05 -20.57 19.88
CA PRO A 438 59.15 -19.63 18.75
C PRO A 438 60.36 -18.70 18.79
N ARG A 439 60.88 -18.40 20.00
CA ARG A 439 62.09 -17.56 20.20
C ARG A 439 63.34 -18.07 19.46
N LYS A 440 63.37 -19.33 19.02
CA LYS A 440 64.45 -19.91 18.21
C LYS A 440 64.27 -19.73 16.69
N ALA A 441 63.08 -19.33 16.23
CA ALA A 441 62.74 -19.20 14.81
C ALA A 441 62.76 -17.75 14.29
N GLU A 442 62.21 -16.80 15.05
CA GLU A 442 62.05 -15.40 14.60
C GLU A 442 63.38 -14.71 14.27
N ALA A 443 64.44 -15.03 15.02
CA ALA A 443 65.79 -14.52 14.84
C ALA A 443 66.41 -14.85 13.47
N LYS A 444 65.85 -15.82 12.72
CA LYS A 444 66.31 -16.21 11.38
C LYS A 444 65.66 -15.35 10.28
N VAL A 445 64.33 -15.25 10.29
CA VAL A 445 63.53 -14.61 9.22
C VAL A 445 63.73 -13.10 9.13
N PHE A 446 64.04 -12.43 10.25
CA PHE A 446 64.25 -10.97 10.28
C PHE A 446 65.41 -10.51 9.37
N ARG A 447 66.42 -11.36 9.14
CA ARG A 447 67.62 -11.01 8.36
C ARG A 447 67.36 -10.94 6.85
N GLU A 448 66.48 -11.80 6.33
CA GLU A 448 66.19 -11.89 4.88
C GLU A 448 65.34 -10.70 4.40
N ARG A 449 64.35 -10.29 5.20
CA ARG A 449 63.38 -9.24 4.84
C ARG A 449 63.97 -7.83 4.66
N GLN A 450 65.19 -7.56 5.12
CA GLN A 450 65.84 -6.26 4.88
C GLN A 450 66.36 -6.09 3.45
N GLN A 451 66.76 -7.16 2.75
CA GLN A 451 67.39 -7.02 1.43
C GLN A 451 66.37 -6.71 0.32
N VAL A 452 65.20 -7.35 0.35
CA VAL A 452 64.15 -7.21 -0.68
C VAL A 452 63.56 -5.80 -0.77
N ARG A 453 63.59 -5.00 0.31
CA ARG A 453 62.98 -3.65 0.34
C ARG A 453 63.76 -2.57 -0.42
N LYS A 454 64.97 -2.85 -0.92
CA LYS A 454 65.76 -1.83 -1.64
C LYS A 454 65.43 -1.74 -3.14
N THR A 455 65.28 -2.88 -3.81
CA THR A 455 65.15 -2.94 -5.28
C THR A 455 63.84 -2.35 -5.81
N GLN A 456 62.72 -2.58 -5.11
CA GLN A 456 61.38 -2.16 -5.56
C GLN A 456 61.13 -0.64 -5.57
N LYS A 457 62.13 0.19 -5.22
CA LYS A 457 61.96 1.64 -5.10
C LYS A 457 62.45 2.44 -6.31
N GLU A 458 63.20 1.79 -7.19
CA GLU A 458 63.88 2.44 -8.33
C GLU A 458 63.01 2.39 -9.60
N GLU A 459 62.26 1.29 -9.81
CA GLU A 459 61.41 1.05 -11.00
C GLU A 459 60.22 2.02 -11.15
N LEU A 460 59.81 2.74 -10.10
CA LEU A 460 58.55 3.50 -10.10
C LEU A 460 58.66 4.90 -10.73
N GLN A 461 59.87 5.45 -10.89
CA GLN A 461 60.05 6.87 -11.24
C GLN A 461 60.00 7.16 -12.76
N GLU A 462 60.40 6.22 -13.62
CA GLU A 462 60.52 6.44 -15.08
C GLU A 462 59.16 6.52 -15.81
N ALA A 463 58.08 6.07 -15.18
CA ALA A 463 56.78 5.89 -15.85
C ALA A 463 55.98 7.20 -16.04
N TRP A 464 56.32 8.28 -15.34
CA TRP A 464 55.42 9.44 -15.20
C TRP A 464 55.58 10.52 -16.29
N GLU A 465 56.80 10.73 -16.79
CA GLU A 465 57.15 11.90 -17.62
C GLU A 465 56.59 11.87 -19.05
N LYS A 466 56.22 10.69 -19.56
CA LYS A 466 55.81 10.52 -20.98
C LYS A 466 54.42 11.08 -21.31
N LYS A 467 53.56 11.32 -20.31
CA LYS A 467 52.11 11.51 -20.52
C LYS A 467 51.63 12.98 -20.62
N LEU A 468 52.54 13.95 -20.64
CA LEU A 468 52.20 15.38 -20.50
C LEU A 468 52.13 16.15 -21.84
N LYS A 469 52.42 15.51 -22.98
CA LYS A 469 52.71 16.22 -24.26
C LYS A 469 51.63 16.13 -25.35
N GLU A 470 50.53 15.41 -25.14
CA GLU A 470 49.57 15.10 -26.21
C GLU A 470 48.31 16.00 -26.23
N ASP A 471 47.99 16.69 -25.12
CA ASP A 471 46.68 17.33 -24.93
C ASP A 471 46.54 18.77 -25.49
N GLU A 472 47.60 19.40 -26.04
CA GLU A 472 47.60 20.85 -26.32
C GLU A 472 47.09 21.27 -27.72
N GLU A 473 47.04 20.37 -28.73
CA GLU A 473 46.92 20.79 -30.15
C GLU A 473 45.48 21.00 -30.70
N GLU A 474 44.42 20.47 -30.07
CA GLU A 474 43.11 20.34 -30.73
C GLU A 474 42.22 21.62 -30.79
N GLN A 475 42.46 22.63 -29.94
CA GLN A 475 41.47 23.69 -29.68
C GLN A 475 41.25 24.73 -30.80
N ALA A 476 42.11 24.79 -31.82
CA ALA A 476 42.27 25.97 -32.67
C ALA A 476 41.25 26.20 -33.82
N ARG A 477 40.37 25.25 -34.18
CA ARG A 477 39.79 25.18 -35.55
C ARG A 477 38.28 25.44 -35.75
N LYS A 478 37.53 25.97 -34.76
CA LYS A 478 36.04 25.87 -34.75
C LYS A 478 35.21 27.17 -34.70
N MET A 479 35.76 28.35 -35.00
CA MET A 479 35.04 29.64 -34.90
C MET A 479 35.31 30.60 -36.08
N ASP A 480 34.59 30.49 -37.22
CA ASP A 480 34.31 31.65 -38.12
C ASP A 480 33.41 31.34 -39.37
N LYS A 481 32.06 31.35 -39.27
CA LYS A 481 31.22 31.45 -40.49
C LYS A 481 29.73 31.86 -40.30
N ILE A 482 29.29 32.75 -41.22
CA ILE A 482 27.93 33.11 -41.67
C ILE A 482 27.07 34.02 -40.76
N ARG A 483 26.73 35.19 -41.35
CA ARG A 483 25.83 36.27 -40.92
C ARG A 483 25.34 36.95 -42.24
N GLN A 484 24.23 37.73 -42.24
CA GLN A 484 23.66 38.49 -43.39
C GLN A 484 22.76 37.66 -44.37
N LEU A 485 21.73 38.17 -45.11
CA LEU A 485 21.15 39.53 -45.33
C LEU A 485 19.60 39.50 -45.67
N ARG A 486 18.96 40.56 -46.26
CA ARG A 486 17.48 40.85 -46.24
C ARG A 486 16.85 41.66 -47.45
N THR A 487 15.53 41.44 -47.73
CA THR A 487 14.38 42.38 -48.10
C THR A 487 14.13 43.17 -49.44
N HIS A 488 12.84 43.16 -49.94
CA HIS A 488 11.87 44.26 -50.39
C HIS A 488 11.95 45.05 -51.77
N ILE A 489 10.95 45.76 -52.41
CA ILE A 489 9.44 46.02 -52.31
C ILE A 489 8.74 46.73 -53.57
N VAL A 490 7.48 46.34 -53.97
CA VAL A 490 6.20 47.04 -54.51
C VAL A 490 6.16 48.20 -55.59
N HIS A 491 5.05 48.35 -56.40
CA HIS A 491 4.17 49.58 -56.69
C HIS A 491 3.21 49.58 -57.95
N LYS A 492 2.16 50.48 -58.04
CA LYS A 492 1.11 50.65 -59.13
C LYS A 492 0.25 52.00 -59.04
N PRO A 493 -0.32 52.61 -60.13
CA PRO A 493 -1.21 53.83 -60.12
C PRO A 493 -2.51 53.87 -61.03
N GLU A 494 -3.47 54.83 -60.84
CA GLU A 494 -4.86 55.00 -61.44
C GLU A 494 -5.36 56.52 -61.32
N VAL A 495 -6.41 57.23 -61.88
CA VAL A 495 -7.52 57.21 -62.93
C VAL A 495 -8.26 58.64 -63.05
N LYS A 496 -9.05 59.05 -64.11
CA LYS A 496 -9.92 60.33 -64.17
C LYS A 496 -11.08 60.47 -65.24
N VAL A 497 -12.01 61.49 -65.14
CA VAL A 497 -13.39 61.63 -65.81
C VAL A 497 -13.83 63.11 -66.21
N PHE A 498 -15.05 63.35 -66.79
CA PHE A 498 -15.59 64.49 -67.63
C PHE A 498 -16.82 65.34 -67.08
N ASP A 499 -17.37 66.31 -67.85
CA ASP A 499 -18.35 67.41 -67.54
C ASP A 499 -19.84 67.17 -67.96
N PRO A 500 -20.88 67.71 -67.27
CA PRO A 500 -22.30 67.43 -67.54
C PRO A 500 -23.11 68.52 -68.31
N THR A 501 -22.54 69.65 -68.71
CA THR A 501 -23.32 70.78 -69.29
C THR A 501 -23.63 70.67 -70.79
N THR A 502 -23.04 69.69 -71.47
CA THR A 502 -23.31 69.38 -72.88
C THR A 502 -24.13 68.10 -72.98
N SER A 503 -25.05 67.98 -73.94
CA SER A 503 -25.60 66.67 -74.31
C SER A 503 -24.48 65.77 -74.86
N ALA A 504 -24.63 64.46 -74.77
CA ALA A 504 -23.55 63.53 -75.09
C ALA A 504 -23.14 63.55 -76.59
N GLY A 505 -24.02 64.02 -77.48
CA GLY A 505 -23.73 64.20 -78.90
C GLY A 505 -23.64 62.87 -79.66
N LEU A 506 -24.35 61.84 -79.19
CA LEU A 506 -24.27 60.47 -79.70
C LEU A 506 -25.30 60.17 -80.79
N GLY A 507 -26.24 61.08 -81.05
CA GLY A 507 -27.24 60.99 -82.10
C GLY A 507 -28.48 60.16 -81.76
N LEU A 508 -28.73 59.88 -80.47
CA LEU A 508 -29.97 59.21 -80.04
C LEU A 508 -31.16 60.18 -80.07
N LEU A 509 -32.33 59.67 -80.48
CA LEU A 509 -33.57 60.44 -80.61
C LEU A 509 -34.11 61.01 -79.28
N ASP A 510 -33.66 60.48 -78.14
CA ASP A 510 -34.04 60.91 -76.79
C ASP A 510 -33.01 61.86 -76.12
N GLU A 511 -32.03 62.39 -76.87
CA GLU A 511 -31.01 63.33 -76.33
C GLU A 511 -31.57 64.73 -76.04
N MET A 512 -32.29 64.86 -74.93
CA MET A 512 -32.61 66.15 -74.31
C MET A 512 -31.38 66.75 -73.61
N SER A 513 -31.29 68.08 -73.61
CA SER A 513 -30.35 68.81 -72.74
C SER A 513 -30.67 68.56 -71.26
N LEU A 514 -29.65 68.60 -70.39
CA LEU A 514 -29.78 68.53 -68.93
C LEU A 514 -30.92 69.46 -68.43
N VAL A 515 -31.00 70.67 -68.98
CA VAL A 515 -31.96 71.71 -68.59
C VAL A 515 -33.38 71.44 -69.08
N GLU A 516 -33.57 70.84 -70.26
CA GLU A 516 -34.91 70.48 -70.74
C GLU A 516 -35.50 69.32 -69.93
N MET A 517 -34.63 68.38 -69.52
CA MET A 517 -34.99 67.28 -68.63
C MET A 517 -35.58 67.79 -67.31
N GLU A 518 -35.02 68.88 -66.74
CA GLU A 518 -35.53 69.50 -65.50
C GLU A 518 -36.99 69.99 -65.62
N GLU A 519 -37.42 70.47 -66.79
CA GLU A 519 -38.76 71.03 -66.98
C GLU A 519 -39.83 69.94 -66.98
N ARG A 520 -39.61 68.86 -67.72
CA ARG A 520 -40.47 67.66 -67.72
C ARG A 520 -40.48 67.01 -66.33
N LEU A 521 -39.33 67.02 -65.65
CA LEU A 521 -39.16 66.53 -64.28
C LEU A 521 -39.95 67.38 -63.26
N LYS A 522 -40.05 68.71 -63.40
CA LYS A 522 -40.91 69.57 -62.54
C LYS A 522 -42.39 69.17 -62.58
N ILE A 523 -42.92 68.79 -63.75
CA ILE A 523 -44.32 68.37 -63.90
C ILE A 523 -44.54 66.98 -63.26
N ASN A 524 -43.66 66.02 -63.56
CA ASN A 524 -43.73 64.68 -62.96
C ASN A 524 -43.61 64.74 -61.43
N GLN A 525 -42.71 65.58 -60.89
CA GLN A 525 -42.61 65.85 -59.46
C GLN A 525 -43.93 66.28 -58.81
N VAL A 526 -44.79 67.07 -59.47
CA VAL A 526 -46.07 67.51 -58.88
C VAL A 526 -47.06 66.34 -58.80
N ARG A 527 -47.10 65.48 -59.81
CA ARG A 527 -47.89 64.24 -59.78
C ARG A 527 -47.37 63.28 -58.69
N GLU A 528 -46.06 63.06 -58.65
CA GLU A 528 -45.40 62.23 -57.64
C GLU A 528 -45.68 62.73 -56.23
N LYS A 529 -45.57 64.05 -55.97
CA LYS A 529 -45.91 64.68 -54.67
C LYS A 529 -47.36 64.40 -54.26
N ASN A 530 -48.32 64.44 -55.18
CA ASN A 530 -49.72 64.16 -54.88
C ASN A 530 -49.95 62.67 -54.57
N GLU A 531 -49.38 61.77 -55.36
CA GLU A 531 -49.44 60.33 -55.08
C GLU A 531 -48.71 59.98 -53.77
N GLU A 532 -47.60 60.66 -53.45
CA GLU A 532 -46.90 60.57 -52.18
C GLU A 532 -47.78 61.01 -51.00
N ILE A 533 -48.55 62.10 -51.13
CA ILE A 533 -49.43 62.59 -50.06
C ILE A 533 -50.48 61.52 -49.69
N GLU A 534 -51.11 60.86 -50.66
CA GLU A 534 -52.06 59.79 -50.38
C GLU A 534 -51.38 58.52 -49.85
N LYS A 535 -50.23 58.12 -50.40
CA LYS A 535 -49.42 57.02 -49.86
C LYS A 535 -49.01 57.30 -48.39
N ARG A 536 -48.62 58.54 -48.07
CA ARG A 536 -48.30 59.00 -46.70
C ARG A 536 -49.54 58.99 -45.79
N ARG A 537 -50.71 59.44 -46.26
CA ARG A 537 -51.99 59.39 -45.51
C ARG A 537 -52.36 57.95 -45.14
N HIS A 538 -52.31 57.03 -46.09
CA HIS A 538 -52.57 55.61 -45.86
C HIS A 538 -51.59 54.99 -44.84
N ILE A 539 -50.30 55.25 -44.99
CA ILE A 539 -49.25 54.78 -44.06
C ILE A 539 -49.48 55.31 -42.64
N VAL A 540 -49.91 56.56 -42.47
CA VAL A 540 -50.23 57.14 -41.14
C VAL A 540 -51.47 56.48 -40.52
N ALA A 541 -52.52 56.23 -41.30
CA ALA A 541 -53.73 55.54 -40.84
C ALA A 541 -53.45 54.09 -40.40
N GLU A 542 -52.71 53.31 -41.20
CA GLU A 542 -52.28 51.97 -40.77
C GLU A 542 -51.41 52.03 -39.51
N ARG A 543 -50.51 53.01 -39.41
CA ARG A 543 -49.57 53.14 -38.29
C ARG A 543 -50.29 53.45 -36.99
N SER A 544 -51.34 54.27 -37.00
CA SER A 544 -52.14 54.56 -35.79
C SER A 544 -52.92 53.32 -35.33
N ILE A 545 -53.54 52.58 -36.25
CA ILE A 545 -54.22 51.29 -35.95
C ILE A 545 -53.24 50.28 -35.35
N LYS A 546 -52.08 50.10 -35.99
CA LYS A 546 -51.00 49.20 -35.53
C LYS A 546 -50.46 49.63 -34.15
N GLN A 547 -50.36 50.92 -33.87
CA GLN A 547 -49.99 51.46 -32.55
C GLN A 547 -51.06 51.22 -31.48
N ALA A 548 -52.34 51.44 -31.78
CA ALA A 548 -53.45 51.20 -30.85
C ALA A 548 -53.55 49.73 -30.44
N GLN A 549 -53.45 48.80 -31.40
CA GLN A 549 -53.41 47.36 -31.11
C GLN A 549 -52.22 46.96 -30.24
N LEU A 550 -51.03 47.54 -30.46
CA LEU A 550 -49.86 47.28 -29.62
C LEU A 550 -50.05 47.85 -28.21
N ALA A 551 -50.63 49.05 -28.06
CA ALA A 551 -50.92 49.65 -26.75
C ALA A 551 -51.89 48.79 -25.93
N GLN A 552 -52.96 48.29 -26.55
CA GLN A 552 -53.92 47.38 -25.90
C GLN A 552 -53.24 46.08 -25.42
N ARG A 553 -52.40 45.46 -26.27
CA ARG A 553 -51.63 44.26 -25.91
C ARG A 553 -50.62 44.52 -24.78
N ILE A 554 -49.91 45.66 -24.81
CA ILE A 554 -49.03 46.09 -23.70
C ILE A 554 -49.82 46.21 -22.39
N SER A 555 -51.02 46.80 -22.41
CA SER A 555 -51.85 46.94 -21.21
C SER A 555 -52.24 45.58 -20.63
N ASN A 556 -52.67 44.64 -21.48
CA ASN A 556 -53.00 43.27 -21.05
C ASN A 556 -51.76 42.54 -20.49
N ILE A 557 -50.62 42.62 -21.18
CA ILE A 557 -49.35 42.04 -20.74
C ILE A 557 -48.91 42.62 -19.38
N LYS A 558 -49.05 43.93 -19.14
CA LYS A 558 -48.76 44.54 -17.83
C LYS A 558 -49.63 43.95 -16.73
N ARG A 559 -50.95 43.91 -16.92
CA ARG A 559 -51.91 43.34 -15.96
C ARG A 559 -51.58 41.88 -15.62
N ILE A 560 -51.27 41.07 -16.63
CA ILE A 560 -50.89 39.66 -16.45
C ILE A 560 -49.54 39.55 -15.71
N ARG A 561 -48.54 40.36 -16.06
CA ARG A 561 -47.23 40.39 -15.36
C ARG A 561 -47.36 40.84 -13.91
N GLU A 562 -48.25 41.77 -13.60
CA GLU A 562 -48.48 42.29 -12.24
C GLU A 562 -49.17 41.24 -11.36
N ALA A 563 -50.23 40.60 -11.85
CA ALA A 563 -50.88 39.47 -11.16
C ALA A 563 -49.94 38.26 -11.00
N ALA A 564 -49.14 37.95 -12.03
CA ALA A 564 -48.12 36.92 -11.93
C ALA A 564 -47.01 37.31 -10.92
N LYS A 565 -46.68 38.60 -10.77
CA LYS A 565 -45.67 39.08 -9.82
C LYS A 565 -46.16 38.97 -8.37
N THR A 566 -47.42 39.30 -8.06
CA THR A 566 -47.98 39.14 -6.71
C THR A 566 -48.06 37.66 -6.34
N SER A 567 -48.69 36.85 -7.19
CA SER A 567 -48.79 35.40 -6.99
C SER A 567 -47.42 34.71 -6.84
N ASN A 568 -46.42 35.08 -7.65
CA ASN A 568 -45.05 34.53 -7.48
C ASN A 568 -44.37 35.01 -6.20
N MET A 569 -44.67 36.21 -5.69
CA MET A 569 -44.14 36.69 -4.41
C MET A 569 -44.77 35.96 -3.22
N GLU A 570 -46.08 35.77 -3.24
CA GLU A 570 -46.84 35.01 -2.24
C GLU A 570 -46.38 33.54 -2.21
N ALA A 571 -46.33 32.88 -3.37
CA ALA A 571 -45.85 31.50 -3.49
C ALA A 571 -44.38 31.34 -3.02
N ARG A 572 -43.52 32.35 -3.25
CA ARG A 572 -42.14 32.37 -2.72
C ARG A 572 -42.09 32.58 -1.21
N GLN A 573 -42.99 33.35 -0.62
CA GLN A 573 -43.10 33.51 0.83
C GLN A 573 -43.59 32.21 1.48
N GLN A 574 -44.68 31.62 0.97
CA GLN A 574 -45.19 30.33 1.42
C GLN A 574 -44.15 29.21 1.28
N LYS A 575 -43.46 29.12 0.14
CA LYS A 575 -42.39 28.13 -0.06
C LYS A 575 -41.25 28.32 0.94
N LYS A 576 -40.80 29.54 1.21
CA LYS A 576 -39.77 29.81 2.25
C LYS A 576 -40.21 29.42 3.66
N LEU A 577 -41.48 29.65 4.01
CA LEU A 577 -42.02 29.24 5.31
C LEU A 577 -42.09 27.70 5.43
N ASN A 578 -42.56 27.03 4.37
CA ASN A 578 -42.59 25.56 4.32
C ASN A 578 -41.18 24.93 4.29
N GLU A 579 -40.20 25.57 3.64
CA GLU A 579 -38.81 25.14 3.64
C GLU A 579 -38.17 25.26 5.04
N LYS A 580 -38.45 26.36 5.77
CA LYS A 580 -38.04 26.49 7.18
C LYS A 580 -38.66 25.40 8.06
N LEU A 581 -39.99 25.23 8.00
CA LEU A 581 -40.71 24.22 8.79
C LEU A 581 -40.28 22.79 8.43
N LYS A 582 -39.87 22.51 7.19
CA LYS A 582 -39.24 21.22 6.82
C LYS A 582 -37.84 21.09 7.40
N ALA A 583 -37.00 22.12 7.31
CA ALA A 583 -35.65 22.10 7.87
C ALA A 583 -35.63 21.91 9.39
N GLU A 584 -36.49 22.64 10.13
CA GLU A 584 -36.65 22.50 11.58
C GLU A 584 -37.08 21.07 11.98
N ARG A 585 -37.98 20.45 11.21
CA ARG A 585 -38.39 19.05 11.41
C ARG A 585 -37.29 18.04 11.05
N GLU A 586 -36.54 18.25 9.97
CA GLU A 586 -35.39 17.40 9.62
C GLU A 586 -34.29 17.50 10.67
N GLU A 587 -34.02 18.68 11.23
CA GLU A 587 -33.03 18.86 12.30
C GLU A 587 -33.46 18.17 13.59
N GLN A 588 -34.72 18.31 14.01
CA GLN A 588 -35.26 17.57 15.16
C GLN A 588 -35.17 16.06 14.96
N ALA A 589 -35.52 15.55 13.77
CA ALA A 589 -35.43 14.13 13.45
C ALA A 589 -33.98 13.62 13.39
N LEU A 590 -33.02 14.45 12.97
CA LEU A 590 -31.59 14.13 13.00
C LEU A 590 -31.08 14.06 14.44
N ARG A 591 -31.36 15.06 15.28
CA ARG A 591 -30.99 15.08 16.71
C ARG A 591 -31.50 13.83 17.45
N ILE A 592 -32.73 13.38 17.18
CA ILE A 592 -33.29 12.15 17.76
C ILE A 592 -32.52 10.90 17.27
N LYS A 593 -32.22 10.81 15.96
CA LYS A 593 -31.42 9.70 15.38
C LYS A 593 -29.98 9.69 15.89
N GLU A 594 -29.39 10.85 16.16
CA GLU A 594 -28.04 11.00 16.72
C GLU A 594 -27.96 10.56 18.19
N VAL A 595 -28.95 10.92 19.02
CA VAL A 595 -29.04 10.44 20.41
C VAL A 595 -29.20 8.92 20.46
N ALA A 596 -30.12 8.35 19.67
CA ALA A 596 -30.32 6.90 19.63
C ALA A 596 -29.07 6.14 19.14
N LEU A 597 -28.33 6.70 18.17
CA LEU A 597 -27.05 6.13 17.72
C LEU A 597 -25.95 6.25 18.79
N ALA A 598 -25.93 7.34 19.55
CA ALA A 598 -24.99 7.51 20.66
C ALA A 598 -25.27 6.50 21.79
N GLU A 599 -26.53 6.26 22.13
CA GLU A 599 -26.96 5.24 23.10
C GLU A 599 -26.53 3.83 22.66
N GLN A 600 -26.77 3.46 21.40
CA GLN A 600 -26.32 2.18 20.83
C GLN A 600 -24.79 2.02 20.89
N LEU A 601 -24.03 3.05 20.48
CA LEU A 601 -22.57 3.03 20.53
C LEU A 601 -22.03 3.01 21.96
N MET A 602 -22.75 3.57 22.94
CA MET A 602 -22.40 3.45 24.35
C MET A 602 -22.67 2.04 24.88
N HIS A 603 -23.80 1.41 24.53
CA HIS A 603 -24.11 0.03 24.93
C HIS A 603 -23.04 -0.95 24.40
N GLU A 604 -22.70 -0.90 23.11
CA GLU A 604 -21.63 -1.75 22.56
C GLU A 604 -20.27 -1.52 23.23
N ARG A 605 -19.95 -0.28 23.61
CA ARG A 605 -18.71 0.06 24.32
C ARG A 605 -18.71 -0.50 25.74
N GLU A 606 -19.84 -0.46 26.42
CA GLU A 606 -19.97 -1.04 27.75
C GLU A 606 -19.93 -2.57 27.73
N GLU A 607 -20.59 -3.23 26.79
CA GLU A 607 -20.52 -4.69 26.62
C GLU A 607 -19.09 -5.12 26.32
N ARG A 608 -18.43 -4.50 25.34
CA ARG A 608 -17.00 -4.76 25.05
C ARG A 608 -16.07 -4.47 26.23
N LYS A 609 -16.43 -3.51 27.10
CA LYS A 609 -15.68 -3.25 28.34
C LYS A 609 -15.94 -4.31 29.42
N LYS A 610 -17.16 -4.85 29.51
CA LYS A 610 -17.52 -5.98 30.39
C LYS A 610 -16.78 -7.25 29.94
N GLU A 611 -16.79 -7.56 28.63
CA GLU A 611 -16.06 -8.68 28.01
C GLU A 611 -14.55 -8.61 28.32
N MET A 612 -13.91 -7.46 28.05
CA MET A 612 -12.49 -7.25 28.36
C MET A 612 -12.20 -7.35 29.87
N GLY A 613 -13.12 -6.91 30.72
CA GLY A 613 -13.03 -7.11 32.17
C GLY A 613 -13.01 -8.59 32.56
N THR A 614 -13.97 -9.37 32.05
CA THR A 614 -14.03 -10.82 32.32
C THR A 614 -12.81 -11.58 31.79
N LEU A 615 -12.24 -11.17 30.65
CA LEU A 615 -11.01 -11.77 30.13
C LEU A 615 -9.79 -11.46 31.00
N MET A 616 -9.67 -10.23 31.51
CA MET A 616 -8.62 -9.85 32.47
C MET A 616 -8.75 -10.62 33.80
N ASP A 617 -9.96 -10.78 34.33
CA ASP A 617 -10.22 -11.58 35.54
C ASP A 617 -9.87 -13.07 35.33
N GLU A 618 -10.13 -13.62 34.14
CA GLU A 618 -9.70 -14.97 33.77
C GLU A 618 -8.18 -15.12 33.64
N GLU A 619 -7.50 -14.15 33.03
CA GLU A 619 -6.04 -14.14 32.96
C GLU A 619 -5.40 -14.03 34.35
N GLU A 620 -5.93 -13.19 35.23
CA GLU A 620 -5.48 -13.11 36.63
C GLU A 620 -5.69 -14.43 37.36
N ARG A 621 -6.84 -15.10 37.17
CA ARG A 621 -7.09 -16.44 37.73
C ARG A 621 -6.10 -17.46 37.18
N ARG A 622 -5.81 -17.47 35.88
CA ARG A 622 -4.82 -18.37 35.27
C ARG A 622 -3.40 -18.11 35.80
N LYS A 623 -2.97 -16.84 35.91
CA LYS A 623 -1.67 -16.45 36.48
C LYS A 623 -1.55 -16.83 37.96
N LYS A 624 -2.60 -16.62 38.77
CA LYS A 624 -2.66 -17.06 40.19
C LYS A 624 -2.59 -18.58 40.33
N ASN A 625 -3.30 -19.33 39.48
CA ASN A 625 -3.25 -20.79 39.46
C ASN A 625 -1.86 -21.33 39.03
N GLN A 626 -1.23 -20.72 38.01
CA GLN A 626 0.14 -21.07 37.60
C GLN A 626 1.16 -20.80 38.72
N MET A 627 1.08 -19.65 39.40
CA MET A 627 1.96 -19.36 40.55
C MET A 627 1.76 -20.38 41.69
N PHE A 628 0.53 -20.82 41.95
CA PHE A 628 0.26 -21.84 42.97
C PHE A 628 0.82 -23.23 42.60
N GLN A 629 0.73 -23.62 41.32
CA GLN A 629 1.32 -24.88 40.82
C GLN A 629 2.87 -24.82 40.75
N GLY A 630 3.44 -23.65 40.45
CA GLY A 630 4.89 -23.41 40.51
C GLY A 630 5.45 -23.49 41.93
N ALA A 631 4.76 -22.91 42.91
CA ALA A 631 5.15 -23.00 44.32
C ALA A 631 5.10 -24.45 44.83
N ALA A 632 4.06 -25.21 44.46
CA ALA A 632 3.91 -26.61 44.84
C ALA A 632 4.99 -27.52 44.22
N THR A 633 5.41 -27.26 42.98
CA THR A 633 6.48 -28.04 42.33
C THR A 633 7.85 -27.75 42.94
N HIS A 634 8.18 -26.48 43.23
CA HIS A 634 9.42 -26.13 43.94
C HIS A 634 9.54 -26.83 45.31
N GLN A 635 8.46 -26.81 46.12
CA GLN A 635 8.46 -27.47 47.43
C GLN A 635 8.58 -29.01 47.33
N VAL A 636 8.04 -29.62 46.27
CA VAL A 636 8.22 -31.06 46.00
C VAL A 636 9.66 -31.36 45.57
N GLU A 637 10.31 -30.49 44.80
CA GLU A 637 11.71 -30.65 44.39
C GLU A 637 12.68 -30.45 45.56
N GLU A 638 12.46 -29.45 46.41
CA GLU A 638 13.23 -29.23 47.65
C GLU A 638 13.11 -30.43 48.60
N THR A 639 11.89 -30.88 48.90
CA THR A 639 11.68 -32.03 49.79
C THR A 639 12.17 -33.36 49.20
N HIS A 640 12.19 -33.50 47.87
CA HIS A 640 12.84 -34.63 47.19
C HIS A 640 14.37 -34.55 47.29
N TYR A 641 14.97 -33.37 47.13
CA TYR A 641 16.41 -33.16 47.24
C TYR A 641 16.92 -33.42 48.67
N ASP A 642 16.21 -32.94 49.69
CA ASP A 642 16.51 -33.23 51.09
C ASP A 642 16.36 -34.72 51.43
N GLN A 643 15.35 -35.40 50.89
CA GLN A 643 15.22 -36.85 51.02
C GLN A 643 16.39 -37.60 50.34
N LEU A 644 16.90 -37.09 49.23
CA LEU A 644 18.08 -37.63 48.53
C LEU A 644 19.37 -37.43 49.36
N LEU A 645 19.54 -36.25 49.97
CA LEU A 645 20.64 -35.95 50.90
C LEU A 645 20.59 -36.85 52.13
N LEU A 646 19.44 -36.94 52.80
CA LEU A 646 19.21 -37.87 53.92
C LEU A 646 19.39 -39.34 53.50
N GLY A 647 19.09 -39.68 52.24
CA GLY A 647 19.38 -40.99 51.64
C GLY A 647 20.88 -41.25 51.58
N ARG A 648 21.65 -40.33 51.00
CA ARG A 648 23.13 -40.41 50.90
C ARG A 648 23.81 -40.38 52.27
N GLU A 649 23.30 -39.61 53.23
CA GLU A 649 23.85 -39.55 54.59
C GLU A 649 23.62 -40.88 55.32
N ARG A 650 22.44 -41.49 55.18
CA ARG A 650 22.17 -42.86 55.66
C ARG A 650 23.07 -43.90 54.97
N GLU A 651 23.30 -43.81 53.66
CA GLU A 651 24.20 -44.71 52.95
C GLU A 651 25.67 -44.55 53.40
N ALA A 652 26.12 -43.32 53.62
CA ALA A 652 27.45 -43.02 54.14
C ALA A 652 27.64 -43.52 55.57
N ARG A 653 26.62 -43.34 56.44
CA ARG A 653 26.59 -43.85 57.81
C ARG A 653 26.63 -45.38 57.83
N MET A 654 25.78 -46.05 57.05
CA MET A 654 25.80 -47.51 56.87
C MET A 654 27.12 -48.03 56.29
N ARG A 655 27.76 -47.31 55.36
CA ARG A 655 29.08 -47.67 54.81
C ARG A 655 30.19 -47.50 55.85
N LYS A 656 30.11 -46.47 56.71
CA LYS A 656 31.01 -46.26 57.85
C LYS A 656 30.84 -47.33 58.93
N GLU A 657 29.61 -47.68 59.29
CA GLU A 657 29.30 -48.74 60.26
C GLU A 657 29.70 -50.14 59.74
N LYS A 658 29.52 -50.41 58.44
CA LYS A 658 30.06 -51.62 57.80
C LYS A 658 31.59 -51.65 57.80
N ALA A 659 32.26 -50.53 57.55
CA ALA A 659 33.72 -50.45 57.64
C ALA A 659 34.24 -50.62 59.08
N GLN A 660 33.56 -50.01 60.06
CA GLN A 660 33.90 -50.13 61.49
C GLN A 660 33.68 -51.55 62.00
N SER A 661 32.54 -52.19 61.69
CA SER A 661 32.27 -53.59 62.06
C SER A 661 33.22 -54.56 61.35
N ALA A 662 33.54 -54.35 60.08
CA ALA A 662 34.56 -55.13 59.37
C ALA A 662 35.95 -54.99 60.02
N ALA A 663 36.35 -53.79 60.44
CA ALA A 663 37.60 -53.56 61.17
C ALA A 663 37.59 -54.22 62.57
N LEU A 664 36.44 -54.21 63.25
CA LEU A 664 36.26 -54.88 64.55
C LEU A 664 36.35 -56.41 64.41
N ILE A 665 35.74 -56.97 63.37
CA ILE A 665 35.86 -58.39 62.99
C ILE A 665 37.30 -58.73 62.60
N TYR A 666 38.01 -57.83 61.89
CA TYR A 666 39.41 -58.01 61.53
C TYR A 666 40.33 -58.04 62.76
N GLU A 667 40.19 -57.12 63.71
CA GLU A 667 40.97 -57.17 64.95
C GLU A 667 40.57 -58.38 65.83
N GLN A 668 39.29 -58.74 65.90
CA GLN A 668 38.86 -59.95 66.62
C GLN A 668 39.45 -61.23 65.99
N THR A 669 39.42 -61.37 64.66
CA THR A 669 40.00 -62.54 63.96
C THR A 669 41.53 -62.55 64.03
N LYS A 670 42.19 -61.39 64.04
CA LYS A 670 43.63 -61.22 64.30
C LYS A 670 44.00 -61.61 65.75
N ILE A 671 43.15 -61.29 66.73
CA ILE A 671 43.31 -61.71 68.13
C ILE A 671 43.06 -63.22 68.31
N THR A 672 42.04 -63.80 67.66
CA THR A 672 41.82 -65.26 67.73
C THR A 672 42.90 -66.02 66.98
N ALA A 673 43.35 -65.56 65.80
CA ALA A 673 44.50 -66.13 65.09
C ALA A 673 45.78 -66.12 65.95
N ARG A 674 46.09 -65.00 66.63
CA ARG A 674 47.20 -64.96 67.60
C ARG A 674 47.02 -66.00 68.72
N LYS A 675 45.83 -66.13 69.31
CA LYS A 675 45.53 -67.14 70.34
C LYS A 675 45.59 -68.59 69.84
N VAL A 676 45.27 -68.83 68.57
CA VAL A 676 45.42 -70.15 67.92
C VAL A 676 46.89 -70.47 67.68
N ILE A 677 47.67 -69.52 67.13
CA ILE A 677 49.13 -69.66 66.94
C ILE A 677 49.84 -69.86 68.30
N GLU A 678 49.41 -69.16 69.35
CA GLU A 678 49.97 -69.35 70.69
C GLU A 678 49.59 -70.71 71.30
N LYS A 679 48.36 -71.19 71.10
CA LYS A 679 47.97 -72.56 71.46
C LYS A 679 48.78 -73.60 70.68
N GLU A 680 48.93 -73.44 69.37
CA GLU A 680 49.70 -74.36 68.53
C GLU A 680 51.19 -74.39 68.87
N THR A 681 51.81 -73.24 69.14
CA THR A 681 53.21 -73.20 69.57
C THR A 681 53.38 -73.84 70.93
N ARG A 682 52.46 -73.60 71.89
CA ARG A 682 52.44 -74.31 73.19
C ARG A 682 52.23 -75.82 73.02
N THR A 683 51.33 -76.30 72.16
CA THR A 683 51.14 -77.75 71.93
C THR A 683 52.32 -78.37 71.17
N LYS A 684 52.90 -77.70 70.18
CA LYS A 684 54.11 -78.15 69.46
C LYS A 684 55.32 -78.23 70.40
N VAL A 685 55.51 -77.27 71.31
CA VAL A 685 56.55 -77.32 72.36
C VAL A 685 56.28 -78.43 73.38
N ALA A 686 55.03 -78.60 73.83
CA ALA A 686 54.65 -79.68 74.75
C ALA A 686 54.83 -81.07 74.12
N ALA A 687 54.50 -81.22 72.83
CA ALA A 687 54.73 -82.44 72.05
C ALA A 687 56.22 -82.74 71.91
N LYS A 688 57.06 -81.74 71.57
CA LYS A 688 58.53 -81.89 71.58
C LYS A 688 59.04 -82.32 72.95
N LYS A 689 58.58 -81.69 74.05
CA LYS A 689 59.01 -82.02 75.42
C LYS A 689 58.56 -83.43 75.85
N LYS A 690 57.39 -83.90 75.42
CA LYS A 690 56.96 -85.31 75.60
C LYS A 690 57.82 -86.26 74.77
N LEU A 691 58.14 -85.94 73.52
CA LEU A 691 58.91 -86.79 72.62
C LEU A 691 60.38 -86.94 73.08
N TYR A 692 61.02 -85.86 73.53
CA TYR A 692 62.34 -85.94 74.15
C TYR A 692 62.30 -86.80 75.43
N LYS A 693 61.33 -86.59 76.33
CA LYS A 693 61.22 -87.40 77.55
C LYS A 693 61.00 -88.89 77.24
N ALA A 694 60.15 -89.21 76.26
CA ALA A 694 59.93 -90.59 75.82
C ALA A 694 61.21 -91.23 75.26
N LYS A 695 62.06 -90.45 74.56
CA LYS A 695 63.36 -90.93 74.09
C LYS A 695 64.40 -91.07 75.21
N ASP A 696 64.41 -90.18 76.20
CA ASP A 696 65.25 -90.33 77.40
C ASP A 696 64.88 -91.58 78.20
N ASP A 697 63.59 -91.89 78.31
CA ASP A 697 63.08 -93.07 79.01
C ASP A 697 63.35 -94.36 78.20
N GLU A 698 63.18 -94.36 76.86
CA GLU A 698 63.61 -95.45 75.96
C GLU A 698 65.13 -95.73 76.03
N ILE A 699 65.96 -94.69 76.22
CA ILE A 699 67.41 -94.82 76.42
C ILE A 699 67.73 -95.47 77.78
N LYS A 700 66.97 -95.18 78.85
CA LYS A 700 67.14 -95.84 80.16
C LYS A 700 66.73 -97.30 80.10
N GLU A 701 65.61 -97.60 79.45
CA GLU A 701 65.10 -98.96 79.29
C GLU A 701 66.10 -99.83 78.51
N LYS A 702 66.62 -99.33 77.38
CA LYS A 702 67.68 -100.02 76.61
C LYS A 702 69.00 -100.18 77.37
N ARG A 703 69.32 -99.28 78.31
CA ARG A 703 70.47 -99.45 79.23
C ARG A 703 70.21 -100.51 80.29
N ALA A 704 68.99 -100.61 80.81
CA ALA A 704 68.61 -101.68 81.74
C ALA A 704 68.66 -103.06 81.07
N ASP A 705 68.15 -103.16 79.83
CA ASP A 705 68.20 -104.37 79.00
C ASP A 705 69.62 -104.82 78.66
N LEU A 706 70.56 -103.88 78.45
CA LEU A 706 71.97 -104.22 78.27
C LEU A 706 72.56 -104.83 79.55
N LEU A 707 72.21 -104.28 80.71
CA LEU A 707 72.66 -104.75 82.03
C LEU A 707 72.07 -106.12 82.41
N THR A 708 70.82 -106.44 82.04
CA THR A 708 70.24 -107.77 82.28
C THR A 708 70.86 -108.83 81.37
N LYS A 709 71.11 -108.50 80.09
CA LYS A 709 71.82 -109.38 79.14
C LYS A 709 73.27 -109.65 79.56
N GLN A 710 74.01 -108.64 79.99
CA GLN A 710 75.36 -108.82 80.54
C GLN A 710 75.38 -109.69 81.82
N LYS A 711 74.38 -109.54 82.71
CA LYS A 711 74.27 -110.37 83.92
C LYS A 711 73.97 -111.84 83.61
N SER A 712 73.09 -112.12 82.64
CA SER A 712 72.78 -113.50 82.24
C SER A 712 73.94 -114.19 81.52
N GLU A 713 74.68 -113.49 80.67
CA GLU A 713 75.92 -114.02 80.09
C GLU A 713 76.97 -114.39 81.16
N VAL A 714 77.17 -113.53 82.17
CA VAL A 714 78.11 -113.80 83.27
C VAL A 714 77.65 -114.97 84.13
N ALA A 715 76.34 -115.15 84.33
CA ALA A 715 75.79 -116.32 85.01
C ALA A 715 76.05 -117.62 84.23
N ASN A 716 75.78 -117.63 82.92
CA ASN A 716 76.01 -118.80 82.07
C ASN A 716 77.49 -119.18 81.98
N LYS A 717 78.39 -118.19 81.87
CA LYS A 717 79.85 -118.39 81.90
C LYS A 717 80.32 -118.98 83.24
N LYS A 718 79.74 -118.56 84.37
CA LYS A 718 80.02 -119.15 85.70
C LYS A 718 79.49 -120.58 85.85
N TYR A 719 78.31 -120.90 85.31
CA TYR A 719 77.75 -122.25 85.35
C TYR A 719 78.61 -123.24 84.54
N ALA A 720 78.99 -122.88 83.31
CA ALA A 720 79.89 -123.71 82.48
C ALA A 720 81.23 -123.99 83.18
N PHE A 721 81.82 -122.99 83.84
CA PHE A 721 83.06 -123.13 84.61
C PHE A 721 82.93 -124.02 85.85
N ALA A 722 81.74 -124.08 86.48
CA ALA A 722 81.48 -124.99 87.59
C ALA A 722 81.45 -126.47 87.13
N VAL A 723 80.78 -126.74 86.01
CA VAL A 723 80.64 -128.10 85.45
C VAL A 723 81.99 -128.67 84.99
N THR A 724 82.83 -127.87 84.32
CA THR A 724 84.19 -128.29 83.95
C THR A 724 85.05 -128.57 85.19
N ARG A 725 84.94 -127.75 86.24
CA ARG A 725 85.70 -127.91 87.48
C ARG A 725 85.27 -129.12 88.32
N GLN A 726 84.04 -129.63 88.16
CA GLN A 726 83.64 -130.92 88.75
C GLN A 726 84.29 -132.09 88.00
N LYS A 727 84.24 -132.11 86.66
CA LYS A 727 84.92 -133.15 85.87
C LYS A 727 86.43 -133.20 86.10
N GLU A 728 87.09 -132.05 86.25
CA GLU A 728 88.50 -132.00 86.65
C GLU A 728 88.78 -132.61 88.03
N LYS A 729 87.85 -132.49 88.99
CA LYS A 729 88.00 -133.10 90.32
C LYS A 729 87.87 -134.62 90.25
N GLU A 730 86.91 -135.12 89.49
CA GLU A 730 86.68 -136.57 89.29
C GLU A 730 87.88 -137.22 88.59
N ILE A 731 88.40 -136.59 87.53
CA ILE A 731 89.61 -137.05 86.83
C ILE A 731 90.83 -137.00 87.77
N LYS A 732 90.97 -135.96 88.60
CA LYS A 732 92.06 -135.89 89.59
C LYS A 732 91.94 -136.96 90.67
N ALA A 733 90.74 -137.28 91.15
CA ALA A 733 90.53 -138.38 92.10
C ALA A 733 90.97 -139.74 91.49
N MET A 734 90.52 -140.07 90.27
CA MET A 734 90.97 -141.30 89.58
C MET A 734 92.47 -141.32 89.24
N THR A 735 93.13 -140.15 89.19
CA THR A 735 94.59 -140.07 88.99
C THR A 735 95.35 -140.28 90.31
N VAL A 736 94.77 -139.83 91.43
CA VAL A 736 95.32 -139.98 92.80
C VAL A 736 95.40 -141.45 93.21
N ASP A 737 94.30 -142.19 93.09
CA ASP A 737 94.24 -143.60 93.52
C ASP A 737 95.20 -144.52 92.73
N ARG A 738 95.66 -144.07 91.56
CA ARG A 738 96.41 -144.89 90.60
C ARG A 738 97.94 -144.77 90.71
N ASN A 739 98.48 -143.81 91.48
CA ASN A 739 99.94 -143.69 91.69
C ASN A 739 100.31 -142.95 92.99
N VAL A 740 100.02 -143.57 94.14
CA VAL A 740 100.19 -143.02 95.50
C VAL A 740 101.61 -142.47 95.76
N TYR A 741 102.65 -143.11 95.20
CA TYR A 741 104.05 -142.69 95.42
C TYR A 741 104.38 -141.32 94.79
N ALA A 742 103.65 -140.90 93.76
CA ALA A 742 103.86 -139.60 93.11
C ALA A 742 103.30 -138.41 93.93
N GLN A 743 102.35 -138.64 94.84
CA GLN A 743 101.76 -137.57 95.65
C GLN A 743 102.67 -137.10 96.78
N SER A 744 103.32 -138.01 97.52
CA SER A 744 104.11 -137.66 98.71
C SER A 744 105.27 -136.71 98.38
N ILE A 745 105.90 -136.91 97.21
CA ILE A 745 106.94 -136.02 96.67
C ILE A 745 106.35 -134.63 96.34
N ASN A 746 105.14 -134.59 95.79
CA ASN A 746 104.48 -133.34 95.37
C ASN A 746 104.04 -132.49 96.58
N ASP A 747 103.50 -133.10 97.64
CA ASP A 747 103.12 -132.38 98.87
C ASP A 747 104.33 -131.83 99.65
N MET A 748 105.49 -132.51 99.62
CA MET A 748 106.74 -131.93 100.12
C MET A 748 107.18 -130.71 99.28
N SER A 749 106.99 -130.72 97.97
CA SER A 749 107.30 -129.56 97.11
C SER A 749 106.37 -128.36 97.40
N LEU A 750 105.07 -128.62 97.60
CA LEU A 750 104.05 -127.61 97.84
C LEU A 750 104.14 -126.97 99.22
N THR A 751 104.62 -127.69 100.23
CA THR A 751 104.88 -127.13 101.56
C THR A 751 106.11 -126.22 101.55
N LEU A 752 107.22 -126.64 100.92
CA LEU A 752 108.40 -125.78 100.71
C LEU A 752 108.05 -124.49 99.94
N ALA A 753 107.35 -124.60 98.82
CA ALA A 753 106.96 -123.45 98.00
C ALA A 753 106.14 -122.40 98.78
N LYS A 754 105.19 -122.83 99.62
CA LYS A 754 104.36 -121.93 100.46
C LYS A 754 105.20 -121.16 101.48
N THR A 755 106.20 -121.78 102.11
CA THR A 755 107.08 -121.06 103.06
C THR A 755 107.94 -120.00 102.37
N HIS A 756 108.36 -120.24 101.12
CA HIS A 756 109.15 -119.28 100.36
C HIS A 756 108.32 -118.06 99.90
N ALA A 757 107.09 -118.30 99.42
CA ALA A 757 106.17 -117.23 99.03
C ALA A 757 105.79 -116.31 100.22
N ALA A 758 105.57 -116.88 101.40
CA ALA A 758 105.30 -116.11 102.63
C ALA A 758 106.47 -115.19 103.04
N ARG A 759 107.72 -115.59 102.75
CA ARG A 759 108.91 -114.75 102.96
C ARG A 759 109.03 -113.61 101.95
N GLN A 760 108.67 -113.83 100.68
CA GLN A 760 108.63 -112.74 99.69
C GLN A 760 107.55 -111.70 100.01
N SER A 761 106.34 -112.13 100.40
CA SER A 761 105.26 -111.23 100.80
C SER A 761 105.70 -110.24 101.89
N LYS A 762 106.39 -110.72 102.94
CA LYS A 762 106.91 -109.85 104.01
C LYS A 762 108.02 -108.88 103.58
N LYS A 763 108.80 -109.18 102.52
CA LYS A 763 109.78 -108.21 101.99
C LYS A 763 109.12 -107.05 101.26
N ASN A 764 108.12 -107.33 100.42
CA ASN A 764 107.48 -106.29 99.60
C ASN A 764 106.70 -105.26 100.44
N VAL A 765 106.15 -105.67 101.60
CA VAL A 765 105.46 -104.73 102.52
C VAL A 765 106.43 -103.76 103.22
N VAL A 766 107.68 -104.16 103.45
CA VAL A 766 108.71 -103.27 104.03
C VAL A 766 109.21 -102.24 103.01
N ALA A 767 109.19 -102.56 101.72
CA ALA A 767 109.61 -101.63 100.65
C ALA A 767 108.62 -100.48 100.40
N MET A 768 107.35 -100.61 100.82
CA MET A 768 106.30 -99.57 100.68
C MET A 768 106.16 -98.66 101.92
N LEU A 769 107.20 -98.57 102.75
CA LEU A 769 107.26 -97.66 103.91
C LEU A 769 108.44 -96.67 103.81
N THR A 770 108.97 -96.47 102.60
CA THR A 770 110.13 -95.59 102.31
C THR A 770 110.00 -94.76 101.03
N GLU A 771 108.80 -94.69 100.42
CA GLU A 771 108.40 -93.75 99.36
C GLU A 771 106.96 -93.27 99.63
#